data_AF-A0A9D5PAG2-F1
#
_entry.id   AF-A0A9D5PAG2-F1
#
_cell.length_a   1.000
_cell.length_b   1.000
_cell.length_c   1.000
_cell.angle_alpha   90.00
_cell.angle_beta   90.00
_cell.angle_gamma   90.00
#
_symmetry.space_group_name_H-M   'P 1'
#
loop_
_entity.id
_entity.type
_entity.pdbx_description
1 polymer ?
#
loop_
_entity_poly.entity_id
_entity_poly.type
_entity_poly.pdbx_seq_one_letter_code
_entity_poly.pdbx_strand_id
1 'polypeptide(L)'
;MQREKIKNSRRENGVKRRKLIYTPLHSARNKNTARENKNSHREKSEKKEQLNYTPLHSARDKKQNTLITMKKILYGTLLSTVALATALTSTSCEDMLKPESDIVLYPEDNQLDTPYDTVYSVIGLIHLMQPILDRTNLLGEVRADLSTLTASASEDLQELAANDVSTDNVYNNPQDYYAIINNCNYFINNADSTLKKNGRLVFERELAAMRCYRAWVYLQLALNYGEIPFYLDFIDNQLAADEIMKQPKLNISQVCSRLIDDIEPSATVKPIPWLDEDVQIAPKLMLAELNLWAGEYNEAAYWYHEYLTDVDAPVPLYLAINYRKYVSGLYDYQASYSSIAQFSLAYESDAMYDGVVSQLPDIYESTSDNKYYYEITYSEALLRQSESTRCVVVDVQPDMTRDTIVWPEHHYSERELNGDLRIRAHVRQSYTSNYKDKWSRSYQTVNGKIYSSELDIYRSPYIYLHYAEALNRAGFPTAAFAVLKYGLCEDNTTNRAGGNPIAADEVERAGSLIYFDPAIFVGSDYTTRCDAVLGGGSSSQHGTVIGIHCAAGTAADADTAYAIPVLPTAADTILWVEDRIIEEQAMETFFEGHRFYDLMRVALRRDDPAYLADKVAARDGAIDPAMRTRLMTTSNWYLPMK
;
A
#
# COMPACT_ATOMS: atom_id res chain seq x y z
N MET A 1 -40.73 18.80 -23.19
CA MET A 1 -41.31 17.87 -22.19
C MET A 1 -40.32 16.81 -21.66
N GLN A 2 -38.98 16.98 -21.80
CA GLN A 2 -37.97 16.03 -21.27
C GLN A 2 -37.17 16.55 -20.06
N ARG A 3 -37.22 17.84 -19.72
CA ARG A 3 -36.40 18.45 -18.65
C ARG A 3 -36.93 18.26 -17.20
N GLU A 4 -38.11 17.68 -17.00
CA GLU A 4 -38.65 17.42 -15.65
C GLU A 4 -38.36 16.02 -15.11
N LYS A 5 -38.24 14.99 -15.97
CA LYS A 5 -38.02 13.61 -15.50
C LYS A 5 -36.65 13.37 -14.84
N ILE A 6 -35.69 14.29 -15.01
CA ILE A 6 -34.34 14.21 -14.42
C ILE A 6 -34.30 14.86 -13.01
N LYS A 7 -35.21 15.80 -12.70
CA LYS A 7 -35.22 16.48 -11.38
C LYS A 7 -35.79 15.65 -10.24
N ASN A 8 -36.53 14.57 -10.53
CA ASN A 8 -37.19 13.75 -9.50
C ASN A 8 -36.38 12.51 -9.06
N SER A 9 -35.29 12.12 -9.75
CA SER A 9 -34.42 11.02 -9.29
C SER A 9 -33.36 11.45 -8.27
N ARG A 10 -32.89 12.71 -8.33
CA ARG A 10 -31.85 13.25 -7.43
C ARG A 10 -32.37 13.69 -6.05
N ARG A 11 -33.44 13.07 -5.52
CA ARG A 11 -34.02 13.44 -4.20
C ARG A 11 -34.29 12.31 -3.22
N GLU A 12 -34.02 11.04 -3.56
CA GLU A 12 -34.24 9.91 -2.65
C GLU A 12 -32.95 9.18 -2.18
N ASN A 13 -31.79 9.44 -2.81
CA ASN A 13 -30.51 8.84 -2.40
C ASN A 13 -29.85 9.54 -1.18
N GLY A 14 -30.67 9.96 -0.22
CA GLY A 14 -30.22 10.51 1.06
C GLY A 14 -30.15 9.43 2.15
N VAL A 15 -28.94 9.17 2.67
CA VAL A 15 -28.66 8.43 3.91
C VAL A 15 -29.23 7.00 3.99
N LYS A 16 -28.46 6.03 3.47
CA LYS A 16 -28.49 4.63 3.95
C LYS A 16 -27.09 4.03 4.07
N ARG A 17 -26.36 4.39 5.13
CA ARG A 17 -25.24 3.55 5.63
C ARG A 17 -25.83 2.16 5.94
N ARG A 18 -25.46 1.13 5.17
CA ARG A 18 -25.82 -0.25 5.49
C ARG A 18 -24.92 -0.73 6.62
N LYS A 19 -25.45 -0.81 7.84
CA LYS A 19 -24.86 -1.69 8.85
C LYS A 19 -24.96 -3.13 8.33
N LEU A 20 -23.85 -3.85 8.31
CA LEU A 20 -23.89 -5.31 8.34
C LEU A 20 -24.54 -5.72 9.66
N ILE A 21 -25.63 -6.48 9.57
CA ILE A 21 -26.34 -7.04 10.73
C ILE A 21 -26.54 -8.53 10.44
N TYR A 22 -25.59 -9.35 10.91
CA TYR A 22 -25.78 -10.79 10.93
C TYR A 22 -26.92 -11.13 11.90
N THR A 23 -27.94 -11.84 11.41
CA THR A 23 -29.06 -12.33 12.22
C THR A 23 -29.15 -13.85 12.06
N PRO A 24 -28.87 -14.66 13.09
CA PRO A 24 -28.92 -16.12 12.96
C PRO A 24 -30.34 -16.64 12.78
N LEU A 25 -30.52 -17.59 11.86
CA LEU A 25 -31.73 -18.42 11.80
C LEU A 25 -31.70 -19.52 12.87
N HIS A 26 -32.86 -20.07 13.20
CA HIS A 26 -33.06 -20.87 14.41
C HIS A 26 -33.83 -22.18 14.12
N SER A 27 -33.86 -23.08 15.13
CA SER A 27 -34.53 -24.41 15.12
C SER A 27 -33.75 -25.56 14.46
N ALA A 28 -33.85 -26.85 14.87
CA ALA A 28 -34.62 -27.43 15.98
C ALA A 28 -34.05 -28.75 16.59
N ARG A 29 -34.23 -28.87 17.93
CA ARG A 29 -34.42 -30.08 18.78
C ARG A 29 -34.34 -31.49 18.18
N ASN A 30 -33.57 -32.38 18.83
CA ASN A 30 -34.04 -33.38 19.84
C ASN A 30 -32.80 -34.07 20.48
N LYS A 31 -32.65 -34.21 21.81
CA LYS A 31 -33.40 -34.95 22.86
C LYS A 31 -33.03 -36.43 23.02
N ASN A 32 -32.87 -36.84 24.29
CA ASN A 32 -32.79 -38.22 24.83
C ASN A 32 -31.46 -38.96 24.58
N THR A 33 -30.91 -39.80 25.47
CA THR A 33 -31.23 -40.09 26.89
C THR A 33 -29.98 -40.65 27.59
N ALA A 34 -29.86 -40.49 28.91
CA ALA A 34 -28.79 -41.12 29.70
C ALA A 34 -29.13 -42.57 30.10
N ARG A 35 -28.11 -43.44 30.25
CA ARG A 35 -28.05 -44.46 31.32
C ARG A 35 -26.73 -45.23 31.49
N GLU A 36 -26.26 -45.24 32.75
CA GLU A 36 -25.74 -46.39 33.51
C GLU A 36 -24.40 -47.14 33.20
N ASN A 37 -23.58 -47.24 34.27
CA ASN A 37 -22.77 -48.41 34.71
C ASN A 37 -21.49 -48.80 33.89
N LYS A 38 -20.39 -49.32 34.48
CA LYS A 38 -19.99 -49.53 35.90
C LYS A 38 -18.48 -49.82 36.05
N ASN A 39 -17.98 -49.67 37.29
CA ASN A 39 -16.91 -50.45 37.96
C ASN A 39 -15.68 -50.94 37.15
N SER A 40 -14.48 -50.42 37.38
CA SER A 40 -13.59 -50.66 38.54
C SER A 40 -12.89 -52.04 38.60
N HIS A 41 -11.59 -52.02 38.91
CA HIS A 41 -10.76 -53.20 39.16
C HIS A 41 -9.95 -53.00 40.45
N ARG A 42 -9.68 -54.11 41.16
CA ARG A 42 -8.91 -54.18 42.41
C ARG A 42 -8.08 -55.46 42.39
N GLU A 43 -6.82 -55.37 42.80
CA GLU A 43 -5.83 -56.44 42.62
C GLU A 43 -5.82 -57.53 43.72
N LYS A 44 -5.21 -58.69 43.37
CA LYS A 44 -4.56 -59.71 44.25
C LYS A 44 -5.53 -60.49 45.19
N SER A 45 -5.23 -61.69 45.69
CA SER A 45 -4.06 -62.61 45.58
C SER A 45 -4.55 -64.02 45.08
N GLU A 46 -3.87 -65.19 45.14
CA GLU A 46 -2.59 -65.63 45.77
C GLU A 46 -1.94 -66.84 45.04
N LYS A 47 -1.37 -67.81 45.78
CA LYS A 47 -0.64 -69.01 45.29
C LYS A 47 -1.18 -70.29 45.97
N LYS A 48 -1.06 -71.45 45.28
CA LYS A 48 -0.22 -72.60 45.72
C LYS A 48 -0.25 -73.78 44.74
N GLU A 49 0.76 -74.65 44.84
CA GLU A 49 1.00 -75.85 44.04
C GLU A 49 0.42 -77.12 44.67
N GLN A 50 0.26 -78.20 43.88
CA GLN A 50 0.80 -79.53 44.23
C GLN A 50 0.90 -80.45 42.99
N LEU A 51 1.60 -81.58 43.12
CA LEU A 51 2.16 -82.37 42.00
C LEU A 51 1.80 -83.89 42.06
N ASN A 52 2.22 -84.61 41.01
CA ASN A 52 2.29 -86.09 40.84
C ASN A 52 0.96 -86.81 40.46
N TYR A 53 0.82 -87.45 39.27
CA TYR A 53 1.49 -88.67 38.71
C TYR A 53 0.88 -89.99 39.24
N THR A 54 0.67 -91.11 38.49
CA THR A 54 0.73 -91.55 37.06
C THR A 54 0.20 -93.02 37.00
N PRO A 55 0.12 -93.76 35.86
CA PRO A 55 -0.18 -93.44 34.44
C PRO A 55 -1.24 -94.43 33.83
N LEU A 56 -1.56 -94.34 32.53
CA LEU A 56 -2.03 -95.51 31.73
C LEU A 56 -1.86 -95.28 30.21
N HIS A 57 -1.10 -96.14 29.53
CA HIS A 57 -0.84 -96.09 28.07
C HIS A 57 -1.80 -97.01 27.29
N SER A 58 -2.42 -96.51 26.22
CA SER A 58 -2.91 -97.26 25.03
C SER A 58 -3.87 -96.45 24.15
N ALA A 59 -4.57 -95.45 24.70
CA ALA A 59 -5.65 -94.74 24.01
C ALA A 59 -5.25 -93.47 23.22
N ARG A 60 -3.94 -93.16 23.09
CA ARG A 60 -3.48 -91.87 22.55
C ARG A 60 -3.43 -91.81 21.02
N ASP A 61 -2.86 -92.82 20.38
CA ASP A 61 -2.42 -92.70 18.97
C ASP A 61 -3.58 -92.59 17.96
N LYS A 62 -4.67 -93.34 18.18
CA LYS A 62 -5.89 -93.23 17.35
C LYS A 62 -6.63 -91.90 17.51
N LYS A 63 -6.45 -91.17 18.63
CA LYS A 63 -6.96 -89.78 18.79
C LYS A 63 -5.99 -88.74 18.23
N GLN A 64 -4.69 -88.96 18.33
CA GLN A 64 -3.70 -88.00 17.80
C GLN A 64 -3.81 -87.85 16.27
N ASN A 65 -3.94 -88.93 15.51
CA ASN A 65 -4.04 -88.81 14.05
C ASN A 65 -5.33 -88.10 13.59
N THR A 66 -6.48 -88.33 14.22
CA THR A 66 -7.70 -87.56 13.92
C THR A 66 -7.59 -86.10 14.33
N LEU A 67 -6.97 -85.80 15.49
CA LEU A 67 -6.67 -84.41 15.88
C LEU A 67 -5.69 -83.71 14.93
N ILE A 68 -4.71 -84.42 14.36
CA ILE A 68 -3.76 -83.84 13.40
C ILE A 68 -4.46 -83.53 12.07
N THR A 69 -5.30 -84.44 11.56
CA THR A 69 -6.08 -84.18 10.33
C THR A 69 -7.11 -83.07 10.54
N MET A 70 -7.84 -83.07 11.67
CA MET A 70 -8.76 -81.98 12.02
C MET A 70 -8.02 -80.65 12.21
N LYS A 71 -6.84 -80.62 12.85
CA LYS A 71 -6.01 -79.41 12.95
C LYS A 71 -5.52 -78.94 11.58
N LYS A 72 -5.13 -79.82 10.66
CA LYS A 72 -4.75 -79.43 9.29
C LYS A 72 -5.92 -78.83 8.51
N ILE A 73 -7.12 -79.39 8.64
CA ILE A 73 -8.33 -78.83 8.02
C ILE A 73 -8.67 -77.48 8.67
N LEU A 74 -8.62 -77.38 10.00
CA LEU A 74 -8.93 -76.14 10.73
C LEU A 74 -7.90 -75.03 10.47
N TYR A 75 -6.61 -75.36 10.34
CA TYR A 75 -5.59 -74.41 9.91
C TYR A 75 -5.74 -74.05 8.43
N GLY A 76 -6.17 -74.99 7.57
CA GLY A 76 -6.45 -74.70 6.16
C GLY A 76 -7.63 -73.73 6.00
N THR A 77 -8.74 -73.96 6.72
CA THR A 77 -9.87 -73.03 6.71
C THR A 77 -9.50 -71.70 7.37
N LEU A 78 -8.79 -71.71 8.51
CA LEU A 78 -8.33 -70.49 9.18
C LEU A 78 -7.34 -69.68 8.33
N LEU A 79 -6.40 -70.30 7.62
CA LEU A 79 -5.55 -69.59 6.67
C LEU A 79 -6.36 -69.05 5.49
N SER A 80 -7.36 -69.77 4.99
CA SER A 80 -8.19 -69.27 3.89
C SER A 80 -9.11 -68.12 4.31
N THR A 81 -9.63 -68.11 5.54
CA THR A 81 -10.43 -66.98 6.05
C THR A 81 -9.55 -65.81 6.48
N VAL A 82 -8.35 -66.05 7.01
CA VAL A 82 -7.37 -64.97 7.27
C VAL A 82 -6.86 -64.37 5.96
N ALA A 83 -6.55 -65.18 4.94
CA ALA A 83 -6.14 -64.70 3.63
C ALA A 83 -7.25 -63.90 2.93
N LEU A 84 -8.50 -64.37 3.00
CA LEU A 84 -9.65 -63.63 2.47
C LEU A 84 -9.93 -62.36 3.28
N ALA A 85 -9.73 -62.36 4.59
CA ALA A 85 -9.82 -61.17 5.43
C ALA A 85 -8.71 -60.16 5.11
N THR A 86 -7.47 -60.59 4.88
CA THR A 86 -6.37 -59.69 4.47
C THR A 86 -6.50 -59.19 3.03
N ALA A 87 -7.16 -59.94 2.14
CA ALA A 87 -7.55 -59.44 0.83
C ALA A 87 -8.69 -58.41 0.92
N LEU A 88 -9.62 -58.58 1.87
CA LEU A 88 -10.67 -57.60 2.15
C LEU A 88 -10.17 -56.35 2.89
N THR A 89 -8.94 -56.35 3.41
CA THR A 89 -8.25 -55.14 3.91
C THR A 89 -7.30 -54.51 2.89
N SER A 90 -7.41 -54.84 1.59
CA SER A 90 -6.68 -54.18 0.51
C SER A 90 -7.57 -53.35 -0.44
N THR A 91 -8.78 -52.99 -0.01
CA THR A 91 -9.49 -51.83 -0.56
C THR A 91 -8.70 -50.58 -0.16
N SER A 92 -8.32 -49.74 -1.12
CA SER A 92 -7.46 -48.59 -0.83
C SER A 92 -8.07 -47.65 0.22
N CYS A 93 -7.21 -47.18 1.13
CA CYS A 93 -7.53 -46.11 2.08
C CYS A 93 -6.72 -44.84 1.75
N GLU A 94 -6.37 -44.62 0.48
CA GLU A 94 -5.76 -43.35 0.03
C GLU A 94 -6.65 -42.15 0.39
N ASP A 95 -7.96 -42.24 0.15
CA ASP A 95 -8.97 -41.23 0.51
C ASP A 95 -9.10 -40.99 2.03
N MET A 96 -8.56 -41.88 2.88
CA MET A 96 -8.53 -41.72 4.34
C MET A 96 -7.17 -41.21 4.85
N LEU A 97 -6.22 -40.99 3.94
CA LEU A 97 -4.88 -40.47 4.21
C LEU A 97 -4.60 -39.12 3.52
N LYS A 98 -5.40 -38.73 2.51
CA LYS A 98 -5.65 -37.31 2.24
C LYS A 98 -6.54 -36.74 3.37
N PRO A 99 -6.09 -35.77 4.18
CA PRO A 99 -7.00 -34.99 4.99
C PRO A 99 -7.69 -33.99 4.05
N GLU A 100 -8.87 -34.39 3.53
CA GLU A 100 -9.86 -33.44 3.02
C GLU A 100 -10.15 -32.44 4.13
N SER A 101 -9.67 -31.22 3.96
CA SER A 101 -9.82 -30.14 4.92
C SER A 101 -10.78 -29.12 4.34
N ASP A 102 -11.93 -28.94 4.98
CA ASP A 102 -12.89 -27.86 4.67
C ASP A 102 -12.28 -26.43 4.81
N ILE A 103 -10.99 -26.33 5.13
CA ILE A 103 -10.24 -25.11 5.47
C ILE A 103 -8.96 -24.96 4.60
N VAL A 104 -8.41 -26.05 4.04
CA VAL A 104 -7.17 -26.04 3.25
C VAL A 104 -7.45 -26.52 1.83
N LEU A 105 -7.51 -25.57 0.90
CA LEU A 105 -7.59 -25.84 -0.54
C LEU A 105 -6.21 -26.30 -1.06
N TYR A 106 -6.13 -27.51 -1.62
CA TYR A 106 -4.92 -27.96 -2.32
C TYR A 106 -4.93 -27.46 -3.79
N PRO A 107 -3.75 -27.29 -4.42
CA PRO A 107 -3.64 -26.96 -5.85
C PRO A 107 -4.36 -27.94 -6.79
N GLU A 108 -4.53 -29.21 -6.38
CA GLU A 108 -5.25 -30.23 -7.13
C GLU A 108 -6.78 -29.98 -7.18
N ASP A 109 -7.31 -29.35 -6.13
CA ASP A 109 -8.75 -29.25 -5.87
C ASP A 109 -9.33 -27.85 -6.18
N ASN A 110 -8.50 -26.79 -6.10
CA ASN A 110 -8.87 -25.42 -6.43
C ASN A 110 -8.67 -25.11 -7.93
N GLN A 111 -9.47 -25.76 -8.78
CA GLN A 111 -9.58 -25.41 -10.19
C GLN A 111 -10.32 -24.08 -10.33
N LEU A 112 -9.62 -23.03 -10.76
CA LEU A 112 -10.17 -21.67 -10.92
C LEU A 112 -11.02 -21.57 -12.20
N ASP A 113 -12.07 -22.39 -12.31
CA ASP A 113 -12.98 -22.47 -13.44
C ASP A 113 -14.34 -21.79 -13.19
N THR A 114 -14.72 -21.54 -11.93
CA THR A 114 -15.94 -20.79 -11.59
C THR A 114 -15.67 -19.33 -11.18
N PRO A 115 -16.59 -18.39 -11.48
CA PRO A 115 -16.49 -16.99 -11.03
C PRO A 115 -16.69 -16.77 -9.52
N TYR A 116 -16.87 -17.81 -8.70
CA TYR A 116 -16.98 -17.67 -7.24
C TYR A 116 -15.63 -17.86 -6.55
N ASP A 117 -14.83 -18.82 -7.01
CA ASP A 117 -13.54 -19.18 -6.42
C ASP A 117 -12.50 -18.07 -6.66
N THR A 118 -12.66 -17.33 -7.76
CA THR A 118 -11.87 -16.12 -8.03
C THR A 118 -12.19 -14.95 -7.11
N VAL A 119 -13.42 -14.82 -6.60
CA VAL A 119 -13.76 -13.79 -5.60
C VAL A 119 -13.01 -14.06 -4.29
N TYR A 120 -13.04 -15.31 -3.81
CA TYR A 120 -12.28 -15.70 -2.62
C TYR A 120 -10.77 -15.59 -2.83
N SER A 121 -10.25 -15.92 -4.02
CA SER A 121 -8.82 -15.81 -4.33
C SER A 121 -8.33 -14.35 -4.36
N VAL A 122 -9.08 -13.44 -5.00
CA VAL A 122 -8.76 -12.00 -5.03
C VAL A 122 -8.81 -11.40 -3.61
N ILE A 123 -9.87 -11.71 -2.84
CA ILE A 123 -10.01 -11.22 -1.46
C ILE A 123 -8.92 -11.81 -0.56
N GLY A 124 -8.57 -13.09 -0.72
CA GLY A 124 -7.48 -13.74 0.01
C GLY A 124 -6.12 -13.09 -0.23
N LEU A 125 -5.83 -12.71 -1.48
CA LEU A 125 -4.61 -11.96 -1.80
C LEU A 125 -4.57 -10.58 -1.11
N ILE A 126 -5.70 -9.86 -1.07
CA ILE A 126 -5.79 -8.56 -0.40
C ILE A 126 -5.47 -8.68 1.10
N HIS A 127 -5.93 -9.74 1.78
CA HIS A 127 -5.55 -10.01 3.17
C HIS A 127 -4.04 -10.34 3.31
N LEU A 128 -3.46 -11.11 2.38
CA LEU A 128 -2.01 -11.37 2.36
C LEU A 128 -1.17 -10.10 2.17
N MET A 129 -1.72 -9.02 1.62
CA MET A 129 -1.03 -7.72 1.50
C MET A 129 -1.07 -6.88 2.79
N GLN A 130 -2.01 -7.12 3.72
CA GLN A 130 -2.14 -6.31 4.95
C GLN A 130 -0.86 -6.28 5.83
N PRO A 131 -0.12 -7.38 6.05
CA PRO A 131 1.10 -7.36 6.86
C PRO A 131 2.25 -6.49 6.31
N ILE A 132 2.25 -6.16 5.02
CA ILE A 132 3.30 -5.33 4.42
C ILE A 132 2.95 -3.84 4.33
N LEU A 133 1.75 -3.43 4.74
CA LEU A 133 1.28 -2.03 4.66
C LEU A 133 2.07 -1.11 5.61
N ASP A 134 2.00 -1.38 6.92
CA ASP A 134 2.74 -0.63 7.95
C ASP A 134 4.23 -0.59 7.64
N ARG A 135 4.77 -1.73 7.19
CA ARG A 135 6.18 -1.87 6.77
C ARG A 135 6.51 -0.96 5.59
N THR A 136 5.65 -0.86 4.58
CA THR A 136 5.88 -0.02 3.40
C THR A 136 5.97 1.46 3.81
N ASN A 137 5.07 1.92 4.69
CA ASN A 137 5.11 3.26 5.26
C ASN A 137 6.40 3.52 6.06
N LEU A 138 6.67 2.67 7.06
CA LEU A 138 7.77 2.90 8.02
C LEU A 138 9.15 2.78 7.38
N LEU A 139 9.36 1.84 6.45
CA LEU A 139 10.62 1.74 5.70
C LEU A 139 10.86 2.95 4.79
N GLY A 140 9.80 3.53 4.20
CA GLY A 140 9.93 4.72 3.37
C GLY A 140 10.07 6.03 4.15
N GLU A 141 9.52 6.12 5.36
CA GLU A 141 9.50 7.36 6.15
C GLU A 141 10.61 7.43 7.21
N VAL A 142 10.80 6.38 8.02
CA VAL A 142 11.69 6.41 9.20
C VAL A 142 13.16 6.40 8.80
N ARG A 143 13.47 5.76 7.68
CA ARG A 143 14.81 5.70 7.09
C ARG A 143 15.26 7.04 6.47
N ALA A 144 14.33 7.99 6.30
CA ALA A 144 14.52 9.23 5.53
C ALA A 144 14.85 10.48 6.39
N ASP A 145 14.75 11.67 5.79
CA ASP A 145 15.09 12.97 6.38
C ASP A 145 13.93 13.71 7.08
N LEU A 146 12.67 13.37 6.77
CA LEU A 146 11.50 14.17 7.17
C LEU A 146 10.87 13.80 8.52
N SER A 147 11.20 12.61 9.04
CA SER A 147 10.71 12.12 10.33
C SER A 147 11.86 11.98 11.34
N THR A 148 11.58 12.15 12.62
CA THR A 148 12.52 11.90 13.72
C THR A 148 11.81 11.18 14.87
N LEU A 149 12.59 10.46 15.68
CA LEU A 149 12.07 9.59 16.73
C LEU A 149 11.95 10.29 18.07
N THR A 150 10.93 9.95 18.85
CA THR A 150 10.82 10.38 20.25
C THR A 150 11.61 9.46 21.17
N ALA A 151 11.80 9.88 22.43
CA ALA A 151 12.38 9.04 23.48
C ALA A 151 11.48 7.84 23.91
N SER A 152 10.33 7.65 23.25
CA SER A 152 9.45 6.48 23.42
C SER A 152 9.61 5.44 22.29
N ALA A 153 10.36 5.73 21.23
CA ALA A 153 10.49 4.85 20.08
C ALA A 153 11.14 3.50 20.41
N SER A 154 10.58 2.44 19.83
CA SER A 154 11.04 1.05 19.88
C SER A 154 12.43 0.85 19.26
N GLU A 155 13.11 -0.24 19.66
CA GLU A 155 14.46 -0.59 19.19
C GLU A 155 14.46 -0.86 17.67
N ASP A 156 13.43 -1.53 17.15
CA ASP A 156 13.25 -1.76 15.71
C ASP A 156 13.17 -0.45 14.90
N LEU A 157 12.43 0.56 15.38
CA LEU A 157 12.36 1.87 14.72
C LEU A 157 13.70 2.63 14.83
N GLN A 158 14.43 2.49 15.95
CA GLN A 158 15.76 3.08 16.10
C GLN A 158 16.77 2.49 15.10
N GLU A 159 16.72 1.18 14.83
CA GLU A 159 17.50 0.54 13.75
C GLU A 159 17.14 1.10 12.36
N LEU A 160 15.84 1.27 12.06
CA LEU A 160 15.38 1.88 10.81
C LEU A 160 15.93 3.31 10.65
N ALA A 161 15.81 4.14 11.69
CA ALA A 161 16.28 5.52 11.66
C ALA A 161 17.81 5.61 11.53
N ALA A 162 18.55 4.68 12.15
CA ALA A 162 19.99 4.53 12.03
C ALA A 162 20.47 3.99 10.67
N ASN A 163 19.54 3.50 9.82
CA ASN A 163 19.83 2.71 8.62
C ASN A 163 20.81 1.56 8.92
N ASP A 164 20.60 0.87 10.05
CA ASP A 164 21.47 -0.19 10.59
C ASP A 164 20.66 -1.46 10.88
N VAL A 165 19.74 -1.79 9.98
CA VAL A 165 18.64 -2.73 10.20
C VAL A 165 19.16 -4.16 10.32
N SER A 166 18.83 -4.82 11.43
CA SER A 166 19.22 -6.21 11.68
C SER A 166 18.39 -7.21 10.87
N THR A 167 18.85 -8.46 10.82
CA THR A 167 18.10 -9.60 10.24
C THR A 167 16.99 -10.14 11.15
N ASP A 168 16.82 -9.58 12.34
CA ASP A 168 15.80 -9.97 13.33
C ASP A 168 14.79 -8.86 13.63
N ASN A 169 14.99 -7.66 13.05
CA ASN A 169 14.07 -6.52 13.08
C ASN A 169 12.67 -6.88 12.56
N VAL A 170 11.61 -6.49 13.26
CA VAL A 170 10.22 -6.87 12.91
C VAL A 170 9.75 -6.32 11.56
N TYR A 171 10.37 -5.24 11.07
CA TYR A 171 10.07 -4.65 9.76
C TYR A 171 10.93 -5.25 8.62
N ASN A 172 11.90 -6.11 8.92
CA ASN A 172 12.74 -6.80 7.93
C ASN A 172 12.28 -8.26 7.71
N ASN A 173 11.19 -8.44 6.95
CA ASN A 173 10.77 -9.77 6.50
C ASN A 173 10.56 -9.83 4.96
N PRO A 174 11.51 -10.40 4.19
CA PRO A 174 11.34 -10.59 2.75
C PRO A 174 10.36 -11.71 2.39
N GLN A 175 10.00 -12.60 3.32
CA GLN A 175 9.17 -13.77 3.03
C GLN A 175 7.72 -13.38 2.69
N ASP A 176 7.17 -12.35 3.34
CA ASP A 176 5.79 -11.89 3.12
C ASP A 176 5.58 -11.43 1.66
N TYR A 177 6.55 -10.70 1.10
CA TYR A 177 6.54 -10.26 -0.30
C TYR A 177 6.50 -11.46 -1.25
N TYR A 178 7.39 -12.44 -1.04
CA TYR A 178 7.42 -13.66 -1.87
C TYR A 178 6.18 -14.54 -1.71
N ALA A 179 5.55 -14.55 -0.53
CA ALA A 179 4.27 -15.23 -0.32
C ALA A 179 3.16 -14.59 -1.19
N ILE A 180 3.04 -13.26 -1.21
CA ILE A 180 2.06 -12.57 -2.07
C ILE A 180 2.36 -12.81 -3.55
N ILE A 181 3.64 -12.68 -3.96
CA ILE A 181 4.08 -12.95 -5.35
C ILE A 181 3.71 -14.37 -5.78
N ASN A 182 3.98 -15.39 -4.96
CA ASN A 182 3.67 -16.77 -5.33
C ASN A 182 2.16 -17.05 -5.39
N ASN A 183 1.34 -16.38 -4.57
CA ASN A 183 -0.12 -16.44 -4.67
C ASN A 183 -0.66 -15.72 -5.92
N CYS A 184 -0.06 -14.60 -6.34
CA CYS A 184 -0.35 -13.99 -7.64
C CYS A 184 -0.03 -14.95 -8.78
N ASN A 185 1.15 -15.59 -8.74
CA ASN A 185 1.58 -16.56 -9.75
C ASN A 185 0.65 -17.79 -9.77
N TYR A 186 0.21 -18.28 -8.59
CA TYR A 186 -0.79 -19.35 -8.50
C TYR A 186 -2.07 -19.00 -9.26
N PHE A 187 -2.63 -17.80 -9.04
CA PHE A 187 -3.84 -17.38 -9.74
C PHE A 187 -3.60 -17.25 -11.24
N ILE A 188 -2.52 -16.59 -11.64
CA ILE A 188 -2.19 -16.30 -13.05
C ILE A 188 -1.95 -17.60 -13.84
N ASN A 189 -1.35 -18.63 -13.22
CA ASN A 189 -1.06 -19.90 -13.87
C ASN A 189 -2.27 -20.86 -13.93
N ASN A 190 -3.22 -20.77 -12.99
CA ASN A 190 -4.33 -21.73 -12.86
C ASN A 190 -5.71 -21.22 -13.32
N ALA A 191 -5.92 -19.91 -13.49
CA ALA A 191 -7.17 -19.38 -14.01
C ALA A 191 -7.32 -19.62 -15.53
N ASP A 192 -8.47 -20.11 -15.99
CA ASP A 192 -8.72 -20.34 -17.42
C ASP A 192 -8.85 -19.01 -18.20
N SER A 193 -7.72 -18.50 -18.66
CA SER A 193 -7.60 -17.32 -19.53
C SER A 193 -8.33 -17.45 -20.88
N THR A 194 -8.89 -18.61 -21.23
CA THR A 194 -9.72 -18.81 -22.41
C THR A 194 -11.22 -18.82 -22.12
N LEU A 195 -11.63 -18.91 -20.85
CA LEU A 195 -13.03 -19.03 -20.42
C LEU A 195 -13.85 -17.82 -20.87
N LYS A 196 -14.92 -18.07 -21.63
CA LYS A 196 -15.80 -17.01 -22.16
C LYS A 196 -17.25 -17.17 -21.73
N LYS A 197 -17.81 -16.09 -21.16
CA LYS A 197 -19.21 -15.98 -20.75
C LYS A 197 -19.84 -14.78 -21.45
N ASN A 198 -20.94 -15.01 -22.17
CA ASN A 198 -21.61 -14.01 -23.01
C ASN A 198 -20.65 -13.29 -24.02
N GLY A 199 -19.64 -14.01 -24.52
CA GLY A 199 -18.66 -13.50 -25.49
C GLY A 199 -17.49 -12.69 -24.89
N ARG A 200 -17.50 -12.39 -23.59
CA ARG A 200 -16.38 -11.76 -22.88
C ARG A 200 -15.53 -12.82 -22.19
N LEU A 201 -14.22 -12.57 -22.06
CA LEU A 201 -13.36 -13.34 -21.16
C LEU A 201 -13.85 -13.17 -19.72
N VAL A 202 -13.78 -14.24 -18.92
CA VAL A 202 -14.29 -14.20 -17.54
C VAL A 202 -13.27 -13.56 -16.59
N PHE A 203 -12.01 -13.99 -16.65
CA PHE A 203 -10.96 -13.61 -15.68
C PHE A 203 -10.01 -12.51 -16.18
N GLU A 204 -10.33 -11.84 -17.28
CA GLU A 204 -9.48 -10.80 -17.90
C GLU A 204 -9.11 -9.67 -16.93
N ARG A 205 -10.03 -9.30 -16.03
CA ARG A 205 -9.86 -8.21 -15.06
C ARG A 205 -9.12 -8.67 -13.82
N GLU A 206 -9.48 -9.85 -13.33
CA GLU A 206 -8.84 -10.52 -12.20
C GLU A 206 -7.36 -10.82 -12.52
N LEU A 207 -7.05 -11.31 -13.73
CA LEU A 207 -5.68 -11.50 -14.20
C LEU A 207 -4.90 -10.19 -14.30
N ALA A 208 -5.50 -9.11 -14.81
CA ALA A 208 -4.86 -7.80 -14.86
C ALA A 208 -4.56 -7.26 -13.45
N ALA A 209 -5.50 -7.39 -12.50
CA ALA A 209 -5.29 -6.99 -11.11
C ALA A 209 -4.17 -7.80 -10.44
N MET A 210 -4.14 -9.12 -10.61
CA MET A 210 -3.07 -9.98 -10.08
C MET A 210 -1.69 -9.59 -10.62
N ARG A 211 -1.57 -9.22 -11.91
CA ARG A 211 -0.31 -8.73 -12.48
C ARG A 211 0.11 -7.40 -11.85
N CYS A 212 -0.82 -6.48 -11.63
CA CYS A 212 -0.52 -5.19 -11.02
C CYS A 212 -0.13 -5.32 -9.53
N TYR A 213 -0.85 -6.13 -8.73
CA TYR A 213 -0.46 -6.44 -7.35
C TYR A 213 0.92 -7.11 -7.30
N ARG A 214 1.17 -8.13 -8.14
CA ARG A 214 2.48 -8.79 -8.28
C ARG A 214 3.60 -7.79 -8.58
N ALA A 215 3.37 -6.89 -9.53
CA ALA A 215 4.35 -5.89 -9.94
C ALA A 215 4.64 -4.85 -8.86
N TRP A 216 3.60 -4.39 -8.15
CA TRP A 216 3.77 -3.48 -7.01
C TRP A 216 4.56 -4.14 -5.88
N VAL A 217 4.22 -5.37 -5.49
CA VAL A 217 4.96 -6.12 -4.45
C VAL A 217 6.41 -6.36 -4.88
N TYR A 218 6.66 -6.72 -6.15
CA TYR A 218 8.03 -6.84 -6.67
C TYR A 218 8.79 -5.51 -6.67
N LEU A 219 8.13 -4.38 -6.96
CA LEU A 219 8.73 -3.05 -6.87
C LEU A 219 9.11 -2.74 -5.41
N GLN A 220 8.19 -2.88 -4.45
CA GLN A 220 8.48 -2.63 -3.03
C GLN A 220 9.62 -3.53 -2.50
N LEU A 221 9.71 -4.77 -2.97
CA LEU A 221 10.79 -5.70 -2.66
C LEU A 221 12.13 -5.26 -3.30
N ALA A 222 12.14 -4.86 -4.56
CA ALA A 222 13.35 -4.37 -5.23
C ALA A 222 13.85 -3.05 -4.62
N LEU A 223 12.94 -2.14 -4.23
CA LEU A 223 13.28 -0.89 -3.55
C LEU A 223 13.93 -1.11 -2.19
N ASN A 224 13.49 -2.12 -1.44
CA ASN A 224 14.01 -2.39 -0.09
C ASN A 224 15.24 -3.30 -0.04
N TYR A 225 15.44 -4.21 -1.01
CA TYR A 225 16.54 -5.18 -0.98
C TYR A 225 17.50 -5.09 -2.19
N GLY A 226 17.24 -4.20 -3.16
CA GLY A 226 18.15 -3.84 -4.26
C GLY A 226 18.23 -4.87 -5.38
N GLU A 227 18.95 -5.97 -5.13
CA GLU A 227 19.09 -7.08 -6.06
C GLU A 227 18.33 -8.32 -5.57
N ILE A 228 17.33 -8.75 -6.34
CA ILE A 228 16.35 -9.75 -5.91
C ILE A 228 16.26 -10.95 -6.87
N PRO A 229 16.04 -12.18 -6.35
CA PRO A 229 15.50 -13.28 -7.13
C PRO A 229 14.14 -12.91 -7.76
N PHE A 230 13.93 -13.25 -9.04
CA PHE A 230 12.77 -12.85 -9.82
C PHE A 230 12.20 -14.04 -10.62
N TYR A 231 10.88 -14.23 -10.59
CA TYR A 231 10.16 -15.32 -11.24
C TYR A 231 8.68 -14.97 -11.48
N LEU A 232 8.12 -15.41 -12.60
CA LEU A 232 6.69 -15.17 -12.94
C LEU A 232 5.82 -16.42 -12.90
N ASP A 233 6.44 -17.60 -12.84
CA ASP A 233 5.76 -18.90 -12.73
C ASP A 233 5.39 -19.25 -11.28
N PHE A 234 4.37 -20.08 -11.08
CA PHE A 234 4.02 -20.59 -9.76
C PHE A 234 5.06 -21.60 -9.25
N ILE A 235 5.50 -21.44 -7.99
CA ILE A 235 6.40 -22.36 -7.28
C ILE A 235 5.56 -23.23 -6.34
N ASP A 236 5.47 -24.52 -6.62
CA ASP A 236 4.79 -25.53 -5.79
C ASP A 236 5.75 -26.30 -4.86
N ASN A 237 7.06 -26.26 -5.12
CA ASN A 237 8.04 -27.13 -4.46
C ASN A 237 9.44 -26.49 -4.26
N GLN A 238 10.19 -27.01 -3.28
CA GLN A 238 11.51 -26.51 -2.90
C GLN A 238 12.57 -26.59 -4.01
N LEU A 239 12.53 -27.58 -4.91
CA LEU A 239 13.56 -27.72 -5.96
C LEU A 239 13.45 -26.59 -6.99
N ALA A 240 12.23 -26.18 -7.34
CA ALA A 240 12.00 -25.02 -8.20
C ALA A 240 12.46 -23.72 -7.53
N ALA A 241 12.19 -23.55 -6.22
CA ALA A 241 12.69 -22.42 -5.45
C ALA A 241 14.23 -22.41 -5.41
N ASP A 242 14.86 -23.55 -5.13
CA ASP A 242 16.32 -23.73 -5.14
C ASP A 242 16.92 -23.44 -6.51
N GLU A 243 16.23 -23.71 -7.62
CA GLU A 243 16.71 -23.37 -8.98
C GLU A 243 16.60 -21.88 -9.28
N ILE A 244 15.53 -21.21 -8.86
CA ILE A 244 15.37 -19.75 -8.96
C ILE A 244 16.45 -19.03 -8.14
N MET A 245 16.77 -19.52 -6.94
CA MET A 245 17.85 -18.99 -6.09
C MET A 245 19.27 -19.18 -6.66
N LYS A 246 19.43 -19.97 -7.73
CA LYS A 246 20.71 -20.10 -8.48
C LYS A 246 20.79 -19.15 -9.70
N GLN A 247 19.69 -18.50 -10.08
CA GLN A 247 19.68 -17.55 -11.20
C GLN A 247 20.33 -16.22 -10.79
N PRO A 248 20.86 -15.44 -11.75
CA PRO A 248 21.30 -14.08 -11.47
C PRO A 248 20.15 -13.24 -10.89
N LYS A 249 20.41 -12.58 -9.76
CA LYS A 249 19.49 -11.58 -9.20
C LYS A 249 19.30 -10.44 -10.21
N LEU A 250 18.12 -9.83 -10.20
CA LEU A 250 17.82 -8.64 -11.00
C LEU A 250 17.82 -7.40 -10.10
N ASN A 251 18.34 -6.29 -10.63
CA ASN A 251 18.23 -4.98 -9.99
C ASN A 251 16.89 -4.28 -10.30
N ILE A 252 16.58 -3.19 -9.61
CA ILE A 252 15.32 -2.43 -9.73
C ILE A 252 14.93 -2.17 -11.19
N SER A 253 15.80 -1.61 -12.03
CA SER A 253 15.49 -1.30 -13.44
C SER A 253 15.18 -2.57 -14.25
N GLN A 254 15.96 -3.64 -14.06
CA GLN A 254 15.74 -4.94 -14.71
C GLN A 254 14.43 -5.62 -14.28
N VAL A 255 14.06 -5.49 -13.00
CA VAL A 255 12.76 -5.94 -12.48
C VAL A 255 11.64 -5.14 -13.12
N CYS A 256 11.76 -3.81 -13.19
CA CYS A 256 10.76 -2.95 -13.81
C CYS A 256 10.51 -3.28 -15.28
N SER A 257 11.56 -3.43 -16.11
CA SER A 257 11.39 -3.83 -17.53
C SER A 257 10.60 -5.13 -17.69
N ARG A 258 10.91 -6.15 -16.87
CA ARG A 258 10.26 -7.46 -16.96
C ARG A 258 8.84 -7.51 -16.41
N LEU A 259 8.42 -6.48 -15.67
CA LEU A 259 7.04 -6.27 -15.23
C LEU A 259 6.25 -5.40 -16.22
N ILE A 260 6.90 -4.47 -16.92
CA ILE A 260 6.29 -3.73 -18.03
C ILE A 260 5.85 -4.70 -19.13
N ASP A 261 6.75 -5.62 -19.55
CA ASP A 261 6.46 -6.70 -20.51
C ASP A 261 5.21 -7.53 -20.15
N ASP A 262 4.94 -7.71 -18.85
CA ASP A 262 3.81 -8.51 -18.33
C ASP A 262 2.51 -7.69 -18.21
N ILE A 263 2.60 -6.40 -17.89
CA ILE A 263 1.41 -5.54 -17.66
C ILE A 263 0.93 -4.84 -18.93
N GLU A 264 1.81 -4.51 -19.88
CA GLU A 264 1.44 -3.79 -21.11
C GLU A 264 0.27 -4.45 -21.89
N PRO A 265 0.19 -5.78 -22.06
CA PRO A 265 -0.96 -6.44 -22.69
C PRO A 265 -2.31 -6.21 -21.98
N SER A 266 -2.28 -5.77 -20.71
CA SER A 266 -3.45 -5.46 -19.88
C SER A 266 -3.71 -3.96 -19.71
N ALA A 267 -2.94 -3.07 -20.37
CA ALA A 267 -2.98 -1.62 -20.16
C ALA A 267 -4.39 -0.98 -20.26
N THR A 268 -5.26 -1.52 -21.13
CA THR A 268 -6.62 -1.02 -21.34
C THR A 268 -7.71 -1.81 -20.61
N VAL A 269 -7.35 -2.75 -19.73
CA VAL A 269 -8.31 -3.57 -18.98
C VAL A 269 -8.92 -2.73 -17.86
N LYS A 270 -10.26 -2.65 -17.83
CA LYS A 270 -11.01 -1.88 -16.82
C LYS A 270 -11.20 -2.66 -15.51
N PRO A 271 -11.28 -1.99 -14.33
CA PRO A 271 -11.38 -2.62 -13.00
C PRO A 271 -12.46 -3.68 -12.82
N ILE A 272 -12.25 -4.56 -11.85
CA ILE A 272 -13.16 -5.64 -11.42
C ILE A 272 -14.47 -5.01 -10.88
N PRO A 273 -15.66 -5.23 -11.49
CA PRO A 273 -16.87 -4.47 -11.17
C PRO A 273 -17.56 -4.75 -9.82
N TRP A 274 -17.06 -5.73 -9.05
CA TRP A 274 -17.64 -6.13 -7.76
C TRP A 274 -16.74 -5.74 -6.57
N LEU A 275 -15.51 -5.31 -6.86
CA LEU A 275 -14.50 -4.85 -5.92
C LEU A 275 -14.44 -3.31 -6.02
N ASP A 276 -14.21 -2.62 -4.91
CA ASP A 276 -14.13 -1.15 -4.92
C ASP A 276 -12.95 -0.66 -5.79
N GLU A 277 -13.07 0.51 -6.39
CA GLU A 277 -12.09 1.01 -7.37
C GLU A 277 -10.77 1.38 -6.67
N ASP A 278 -10.84 2.01 -5.49
CA ASP A 278 -9.68 2.48 -4.71
C ASP A 278 -8.76 1.33 -4.23
N VAL A 279 -9.22 0.07 -4.17
CA VAL A 279 -8.38 -1.08 -3.78
C VAL A 279 -7.71 -1.78 -4.97
N GLN A 280 -7.81 -1.21 -6.18
CA GLN A 280 -7.32 -1.81 -7.42
C GLN A 280 -6.30 -0.90 -8.12
N ILE A 281 -5.06 -1.40 -8.27
CA ILE A 281 -4.04 -0.69 -9.04
C ILE A 281 -4.43 -0.70 -10.53
N ALA A 282 -4.67 0.46 -11.12
CA ALA A 282 -4.93 0.60 -12.55
C ALA A 282 -3.68 0.19 -13.37
N PRO A 283 -3.81 -0.64 -14.43
CA PRO A 283 -2.65 -1.06 -15.25
C PRO A 283 -1.83 0.11 -15.80
N LYS A 284 -2.49 1.18 -16.26
CA LYS A 284 -1.83 2.42 -16.71
C LYS A 284 -0.93 3.06 -15.62
N LEU A 285 -1.43 3.15 -14.39
CA LEU A 285 -0.69 3.72 -13.26
C LEU A 285 0.52 2.85 -12.90
N MET A 286 0.35 1.52 -12.87
CA MET A 286 1.46 0.60 -12.60
C MET A 286 2.53 0.68 -13.70
N LEU A 287 2.15 0.78 -14.97
CA LEU A 287 3.08 1.00 -16.09
C LEU A 287 3.83 2.32 -15.94
N ALA A 288 3.17 3.40 -15.51
CA ALA A 288 3.81 4.69 -15.32
C ALA A 288 4.88 4.66 -14.22
N GLU A 289 4.55 4.11 -13.04
CA GLU A 289 5.49 3.92 -11.93
C GLU A 289 6.69 3.06 -12.35
N LEU A 290 6.45 1.92 -13.03
CA LEU A 290 7.52 1.03 -13.47
C LEU A 290 8.44 1.70 -14.51
N ASN A 291 7.91 2.49 -15.45
CA ASN A 291 8.73 3.21 -16.42
C ASN A 291 9.57 4.32 -15.74
N LEU A 292 9.01 5.03 -14.74
CA LEU A 292 9.73 6.05 -13.97
C LEU A 292 10.93 5.45 -13.19
N TRP A 293 10.79 4.23 -12.68
CA TRP A 293 11.84 3.46 -12.02
C TRP A 293 12.80 2.74 -12.97
N ALA A 294 12.34 2.32 -14.15
CA ALA A 294 13.19 1.76 -15.21
C ALA A 294 14.16 2.81 -15.79
N GLY A 295 13.70 4.05 -15.93
CA GLY A 295 14.42 5.18 -16.52
C GLY A 295 13.78 5.75 -17.79
N GLU A 296 12.65 5.19 -18.24
CA GLU A 296 12.01 5.50 -19.52
C GLU A 296 11.00 6.66 -19.38
N TYR A 297 11.54 7.87 -19.16
CA TYR A 297 10.74 9.04 -18.74
C TYR A 297 9.66 9.49 -19.73
N ASN A 298 9.83 9.25 -21.04
CA ASN A 298 8.80 9.54 -22.04
C ASN A 298 7.60 8.60 -21.89
N GLU A 299 7.85 7.29 -21.75
CA GLU A 299 6.82 6.29 -21.54
C GLU A 299 6.15 6.46 -20.18
N ALA A 300 6.91 6.80 -19.13
CA ALA A 300 6.35 7.16 -17.83
C ALA A 300 5.38 8.35 -17.94
N ALA A 301 5.79 9.45 -18.59
CA ALA A 301 4.95 10.63 -18.79
C ALA A 301 3.70 10.32 -19.64
N TYR A 302 3.83 9.44 -20.65
CA TYR A 302 2.70 8.96 -21.45
C TYR A 302 1.72 8.13 -20.62
N TRP A 303 2.18 7.14 -19.85
CA TRP A 303 1.30 6.28 -19.05
C TRP A 303 0.62 7.04 -17.89
N TYR A 304 1.29 8.02 -17.27
CA TYR A 304 0.65 8.94 -16.33
C TYR A 304 -0.41 9.81 -17.02
N HIS A 305 -0.11 10.39 -18.19
CA HIS A 305 -1.08 11.19 -18.95
C HIS A 305 -2.32 10.38 -19.32
N GLU A 306 -2.14 9.21 -19.93
CA GLU A 306 -3.20 8.26 -20.28
C GLU A 306 -4.02 7.80 -19.06
N TYR A 307 -3.40 7.66 -17.89
CA TYR A 307 -4.10 7.33 -16.65
C TYR A 307 -4.96 8.51 -16.17
N LEU A 308 -4.36 9.70 -16.07
CA LEU A 308 -5.05 10.90 -15.58
C LEU A 308 -6.21 11.29 -16.51
N THR A 309 -6.04 11.20 -17.83
CA THR A 309 -7.05 11.62 -18.82
C THR A 309 -7.98 10.50 -19.30
N ASP A 310 -8.11 9.38 -18.57
CA ASP A 310 -9.01 8.30 -18.99
C ASP A 310 -10.47 8.78 -19.05
N VAL A 311 -11.07 8.70 -20.25
CA VAL A 311 -12.38 9.30 -20.54
C VAL A 311 -13.56 8.70 -19.76
N ASP A 312 -13.41 7.51 -19.16
CA ASP A 312 -14.43 6.91 -18.31
C ASP A 312 -14.27 7.31 -16.83
N ALA A 313 -13.06 7.68 -16.40
CA ALA A 313 -12.69 7.97 -15.02
C ALA A 313 -11.48 8.93 -14.94
N PRO A 314 -11.63 10.22 -15.32
CA PRO A 314 -10.54 11.18 -15.28
C PRO A 314 -10.16 11.55 -13.84
N VAL A 315 -8.90 11.90 -13.60
CA VAL A 315 -8.34 12.17 -12.26
C VAL A 315 -7.92 13.65 -12.09
N PRO A 316 -8.87 14.61 -12.05
CA PRO A 316 -8.58 16.02 -11.79
C PRO A 316 -8.29 16.29 -10.30
N LEU A 317 -7.19 16.99 -10.02
CA LEU A 317 -6.80 17.40 -8.68
C LEU A 317 -7.51 18.71 -8.30
N TYR A 318 -8.64 18.58 -7.62
CA TYR A 318 -9.31 19.71 -6.99
C TYR A 318 -8.78 19.96 -5.59
N LEU A 319 -8.19 21.14 -5.37
CA LEU A 319 -7.75 21.63 -4.06
C LEU A 319 -8.72 22.69 -3.55
N ALA A 320 -9.09 22.57 -2.27
CA ALA A 320 -9.81 23.58 -1.50
C ALA A 320 -8.93 24.04 -0.32
N ILE A 321 -8.79 25.36 -0.16
CA ILE A 321 -8.01 26.00 0.90
C ILE A 321 -8.92 26.88 1.74
N ASN A 322 -8.83 26.77 3.06
CA ASN A 322 -9.61 27.56 4.01
C ASN A 322 -8.69 28.31 4.97
N TYR A 323 -8.87 29.63 5.05
CA TYR A 323 -8.14 30.53 5.93
C TYR A 323 -9.04 31.17 6.99
N ARG A 324 -8.63 31.16 8.26
CA ARG A 324 -9.30 31.88 9.34
C ARG A 324 -8.29 32.66 10.19
N LYS A 325 -8.23 33.98 10.01
CA LYS A 325 -7.48 34.92 10.86
C LYS A 325 -8.32 35.25 12.10
N TYR A 326 -7.86 34.89 13.30
CA TYR A 326 -8.51 35.29 14.55
C TYR A 326 -8.00 36.65 15.05
N VAL A 327 -8.81 37.32 15.88
CA VAL A 327 -8.46 38.62 16.49
C VAL A 327 -7.21 38.55 17.38
N SER A 328 -6.86 37.35 17.87
CA SER A 328 -5.62 37.08 18.60
C SER A 328 -4.37 36.94 17.73
N GLY A 329 -4.47 37.13 16.41
CA GLY A 329 -3.37 36.92 15.45
C GLY A 329 -3.10 35.46 15.08
N LEU A 330 -3.73 34.51 15.77
CA LEU A 330 -3.63 33.08 15.48
C LEU A 330 -4.43 32.72 14.22
N TYR A 331 -3.91 31.80 13.42
CA TYR A 331 -4.56 31.31 12.21
C TYR A 331 -4.98 29.84 12.36
N ASP A 332 -6.16 29.51 11.83
CA ASP A 332 -6.54 28.15 11.47
C ASP A 332 -6.44 28.02 9.95
N TYR A 333 -5.73 26.98 9.50
CA TYR A 333 -5.46 26.68 8.11
C TYR A 333 -5.90 25.25 7.81
N GLN A 334 -6.57 25.06 6.67
CA GLN A 334 -6.95 23.74 6.18
C GLN A 334 -6.86 23.71 4.65
N ALA A 335 -5.87 22.98 4.14
CA ALA A 335 -5.90 22.40 2.80
C ALA A 335 -6.75 21.11 2.81
N SER A 336 -7.47 20.81 1.73
CA SER A 336 -8.14 19.53 1.52
C SER A 336 -8.37 19.31 0.02
N TYR A 337 -8.02 18.13 -0.48
CA TYR A 337 -8.33 17.70 -1.84
C TYR A 337 -9.66 16.93 -1.89
N SER A 338 -10.40 16.97 -3.01
CA SER A 338 -11.70 16.27 -3.12
C SER A 338 -11.65 14.85 -3.67
N SER A 339 -10.50 14.42 -4.20
CA SER A 339 -10.20 13.06 -4.62
C SER A 339 -8.74 12.78 -4.24
N ILE A 340 -8.53 11.80 -3.36
CA ILE A 340 -7.23 11.56 -2.70
C ILE A 340 -6.73 10.17 -3.04
N ALA A 341 -7.38 9.12 -2.53
CA ALA A 341 -7.03 7.74 -2.84
C ALA A 341 -7.13 7.46 -4.35
N GLN A 342 -6.14 6.75 -4.87
CA GLN A 342 -6.10 6.13 -6.20
C GLN A 342 -5.63 4.66 -6.12
N PHE A 343 -4.87 4.34 -5.06
CA PHE A 343 -4.73 2.98 -4.55
C PHE A 343 -4.57 3.03 -3.02
N SER A 344 -5.44 2.35 -2.30
CA SER A 344 -5.41 2.22 -0.84
C SER A 344 -5.74 0.78 -0.45
N LEU A 345 -5.23 0.29 0.69
CA LEU A 345 -5.56 -1.05 1.18
C LEU A 345 -6.07 -0.99 2.62
N ALA A 346 -7.19 -1.66 2.86
CA ALA A 346 -7.89 -1.67 4.14
C ALA A 346 -7.33 -2.72 5.10
N TYR A 347 -7.23 -2.36 6.38
CA TYR A 347 -6.95 -3.25 7.50
C TYR A 347 -8.24 -3.89 8.03
N GLU A 348 -8.13 -4.95 8.84
CA GLU A 348 -9.30 -5.53 9.49
C GLU A 348 -9.80 -4.64 10.64
N SER A 349 -11.11 -4.36 10.65
CA SER A 349 -11.70 -3.32 11.50
C SER A 349 -12.02 -3.73 12.95
N ASP A 350 -11.75 -4.98 13.34
CA ASP A 350 -12.12 -5.52 14.66
C ASP A 350 -11.17 -6.65 15.09
N ALA A 351 -10.40 -6.42 16.17
CA ALA A 351 -9.49 -7.41 16.76
C ALA A 351 -10.20 -8.65 17.35
N MET A 352 -11.54 -8.70 17.37
CA MET A 352 -12.30 -9.89 17.78
C MET A 352 -12.18 -11.09 16.82
N TYR A 353 -11.51 -10.93 15.66
CA TYR A 353 -11.41 -11.96 14.61
C TYR A 353 -9.98 -12.41 14.26
N ASP A 354 -8.97 -12.12 15.09
CA ASP A 354 -7.53 -12.40 14.83
C ASP A 354 -6.95 -11.72 13.56
N GLY A 355 -7.64 -10.71 13.03
CA GLY A 355 -7.26 -9.98 11.81
C GLY A 355 -6.09 -9.00 11.95
N VAL A 356 -5.53 -8.57 10.80
CA VAL A 356 -4.40 -7.64 10.75
C VAL A 356 -4.88 -6.19 10.95
N VAL A 357 -4.45 -5.57 12.05
CA VAL A 357 -4.75 -4.17 12.43
C VAL A 357 -3.48 -3.32 12.33
N SER A 358 -3.58 -2.09 11.81
CA SER A 358 -2.45 -1.17 11.71
C SER A 358 -1.96 -0.67 13.07
N GLN A 359 -0.64 -0.60 13.24
CA GLN A 359 0.06 0.02 14.35
C GLN A 359 0.44 1.47 14.06
N LEU A 360 0.31 1.96 12.82
CA LEU A 360 0.67 3.33 12.44
C LEU A 360 -0.02 4.41 13.32
N PRO A 361 -1.30 4.30 13.71
CA PRO A 361 -1.91 5.28 14.62
C PRO A 361 -1.23 5.33 16.00
N ASP A 362 -0.83 4.19 16.56
CA ASP A 362 -0.11 4.12 17.84
C ASP A 362 1.36 4.57 17.71
N ILE A 363 1.93 4.55 16.51
CA ILE A 363 3.30 5.01 16.24
C ILE A 363 3.33 6.54 16.01
N TYR A 364 2.35 7.10 15.30
CA TYR A 364 2.32 8.54 14.92
C TYR A 364 1.44 9.43 15.81
N GLU A 365 0.47 8.91 16.55
CA GLU A 365 -0.49 9.72 17.33
C GLU A 365 -0.49 9.39 18.84
N SER A 366 -1.02 10.29 19.66
CA SER A 366 -1.23 10.06 21.10
C SER A 366 -2.57 9.36 21.36
N THR A 367 -2.58 8.03 21.35
CA THR A 367 -3.78 7.19 21.58
C THR A 367 -3.97 6.83 23.06
N SER A 368 -5.07 6.15 23.40
CA SER A 368 -5.21 5.58 24.75
C SER A 368 -4.26 4.41 25.03
N ASP A 369 -3.79 3.74 23.98
CA ASP A 369 -3.31 2.36 24.05
C ASP A 369 -1.78 2.33 24.11
N ASN A 370 -1.13 3.23 23.34
CA ASN A 370 0.26 3.65 23.56
C ASN A 370 0.44 4.55 24.82
N LYS A 371 -0.63 4.82 25.57
CA LYS A 371 -0.67 5.73 26.74
C LYS A 371 -0.28 7.17 26.37
N TYR A 372 -0.72 7.65 25.22
CA TYR A 372 -0.46 8.98 24.66
C TYR A 372 0.99 9.27 24.27
N TYR A 373 1.86 8.25 24.18
CA TYR A 373 3.24 8.38 23.72
C TYR A 373 3.36 7.99 22.23
N TYR A 374 3.51 8.98 21.35
CA TYR A 374 3.87 8.74 19.94
C TYR A 374 5.37 8.45 19.81
N GLU A 375 5.74 7.60 18.87
CA GLU A 375 7.13 7.19 18.60
C GLU A 375 7.79 8.03 17.50
N ILE A 376 7.00 8.55 16.54
CA ILE A 376 7.50 9.34 15.38
C ILE A 376 6.92 10.77 15.38
N THR A 377 7.73 11.76 14.98
CA THR A 377 7.29 13.12 14.68
C THR A 377 8.04 13.74 13.50
N TYR A 378 7.71 14.98 13.11
CA TYR A 378 8.38 15.69 12.03
C TYR A 378 9.80 16.10 12.43
N SER A 379 10.74 16.06 11.48
CA SER A 379 12.13 16.39 11.72
C SER A 379 12.40 17.90 11.68
N GLU A 380 13.56 18.30 12.20
CA GLU A 380 14.08 19.66 12.08
C GLU A 380 14.37 20.03 10.61
N ALA A 381 14.71 19.05 9.76
CA ALA A 381 14.86 19.26 8.32
C ALA A 381 13.51 19.59 7.64
N LEU A 382 12.43 18.87 7.96
CA LEU A 382 11.08 19.15 7.44
C LEU A 382 10.59 20.54 7.90
N LEU A 383 10.79 20.89 9.18
CA LEU A 383 10.48 22.24 9.69
C LEU A 383 11.24 23.32 8.91
N ARG A 384 12.56 23.18 8.71
CA ARG A 384 13.35 24.17 7.96
C ARG A 384 12.97 24.27 6.50
N GLN A 385 12.54 23.17 5.88
CA GLN A 385 12.04 23.21 4.51
C GLN A 385 10.75 24.03 4.44
N SER A 386 9.80 23.80 5.37
CA SER A 386 8.60 24.64 5.53
C SER A 386 8.95 26.11 5.75
N GLU A 387 9.85 26.42 6.70
CA GLU A 387 10.30 27.79 7.02
C GLU A 387 11.04 28.50 5.86
N SER A 388 11.57 27.75 4.89
CA SER A 388 12.20 28.30 3.69
C SER A 388 11.19 28.69 2.60
N THR A 389 10.00 28.07 2.63
CA THR A 389 8.90 28.34 1.68
C THR A 389 8.09 29.54 2.13
N ARG A 390 8.19 30.63 1.36
CA ARG A 390 7.25 31.76 1.51
C ARG A 390 5.85 31.35 1.02
N CYS A 391 4.82 31.90 1.64
CA CYS A 391 3.44 31.78 1.15
C CYS A 391 2.92 33.16 0.73
N VAL A 392 2.07 33.23 -0.28
CA VAL A 392 1.50 34.49 -0.78
C VAL A 392 -0.02 34.39 -0.78
N VAL A 393 -0.66 35.19 0.06
CA VAL A 393 -2.10 35.15 0.32
C VAL A 393 -2.75 36.40 -0.27
N VAL A 394 -3.97 36.27 -0.81
CA VAL A 394 -4.70 37.41 -1.39
C VAL A 394 -5.73 37.91 -0.38
N ASP A 395 -5.68 39.19 -0.03
CA ASP A 395 -6.76 39.82 0.73
C ASP A 395 -7.75 40.47 -0.26
N VAL A 396 -9.04 40.15 -0.12
CA VAL A 396 -10.09 40.64 -1.01
C VAL A 396 -10.97 41.61 -0.22
N GLN A 397 -10.73 42.90 -0.42
CA GLN A 397 -11.38 43.95 0.35
C GLN A 397 -12.88 44.05 0.04
N PRO A 398 -13.70 44.67 0.91
CA PRO A 398 -15.15 44.80 0.70
C PRO A 398 -15.57 45.59 -0.56
N ASP A 399 -14.65 46.33 -1.19
CA ASP A 399 -14.84 47.02 -2.47
C ASP A 399 -14.38 46.20 -3.69
N MET A 400 -14.01 44.94 -3.48
CA MET A 400 -13.43 43.99 -4.45
C MET A 400 -12.02 44.35 -4.94
N THR A 401 -11.32 45.29 -4.31
CA THR A 401 -9.87 45.42 -4.52
C THR A 401 -9.13 44.21 -3.93
N ARG A 402 -8.01 43.84 -4.56
CA ARG A 402 -7.21 42.67 -4.19
C ARG A 402 -5.82 43.14 -3.80
N ASP A 403 -5.43 42.87 -2.56
CA ASP A 403 -4.07 43.11 -2.06
C ASP A 403 -3.32 41.78 -1.89
N THR A 404 -1.99 41.83 -1.82
CA THR A 404 -1.11 40.65 -1.80
C THR A 404 -0.24 40.65 -0.54
N ILE A 405 -0.52 39.72 0.36
CA ILE A 405 0.18 39.58 1.64
C ILE A 405 1.21 38.45 1.51
N VAL A 406 2.48 38.77 1.75
CA VAL A 406 3.53 37.77 1.89
C VAL A 406 3.52 37.24 3.32
N TRP A 407 3.51 35.93 3.45
CA TRP A 407 3.45 35.18 4.70
C TRP A 407 4.76 34.39 4.91
N PRO A 408 5.29 34.32 6.16
CA PRO A 408 4.74 34.91 7.38
C PRO A 408 4.93 36.44 7.47
N GLU A 409 3.94 37.16 8.03
CA GLU A 409 4.04 38.62 8.29
C GLU A 409 5.16 38.96 9.30
N HIS A 410 5.43 38.03 10.21
CA HIS A 410 6.44 38.09 11.28
C HIS A 410 6.74 36.67 11.79
N HIS A 411 7.86 36.47 12.48
CA HIS A 411 8.22 35.16 13.04
C HIS A 411 7.27 34.77 14.19
N TYR A 412 6.59 33.63 14.05
CA TYR A 412 5.70 33.03 15.05
C TYR A 412 6.47 32.15 16.04
N SER A 413 5.87 31.87 17.21
CA SER A 413 6.37 30.90 18.18
C SER A 413 6.19 29.45 17.72
N GLU A 414 5.04 29.19 17.10
CA GLU A 414 4.65 27.96 16.42
C GLU A 414 5.34 27.91 15.05
N ARG A 415 6.36 27.07 14.89
CA ARG A 415 7.21 27.06 13.67
C ARG A 415 6.48 26.57 12.44
N GLU A 416 5.42 25.79 12.63
CA GLU A 416 4.54 25.29 11.59
C GLU A 416 3.71 26.43 10.93
N LEU A 417 3.79 27.66 11.46
CA LEU A 417 3.22 28.87 10.86
C LEU A 417 4.25 29.71 10.09
N ASN A 418 5.55 29.41 10.15
CA ASN A 418 6.62 30.27 9.63
C ASN A 418 6.90 30.11 8.11
N GLY A 419 6.06 29.41 7.36
CA GLY A 419 6.20 29.25 5.92
C GLY A 419 5.10 28.36 5.32
N ASP A 420 5.49 27.22 4.76
CA ASP A 420 4.56 26.21 4.21
C ASP A 420 3.63 25.64 5.29
N LEU A 421 2.31 25.81 5.10
CA LEU A 421 1.30 25.47 6.09
C LEU A 421 0.80 24.00 6.03
N ARG A 422 1.40 23.12 5.19
CA ARG A 422 1.01 21.69 5.13
C ARG A 422 1.28 20.95 6.44
N ILE A 423 2.40 21.23 7.12
CA ILE A 423 2.68 20.69 8.46
C ILE A 423 1.55 21.09 9.43
N ARG A 424 1.14 22.37 9.40
CA ARG A 424 0.07 22.92 10.24
C ARG A 424 -1.33 22.36 9.93
N ALA A 425 -1.60 21.99 8.68
CA ALA A 425 -2.85 21.36 8.28
C ALA A 425 -2.97 19.95 8.86
N HIS A 426 -1.92 19.13 8.71
CA HIS A 426 -1.96 17.72 9.05
C HIS A 426 -1.59 17.45 10.53
N VAL A 427 -0.49 17.99 11.03
CA VAL A 427 0.02 17.66 12.37
C VAL A 427 -0.39 18.72 13.39
N ARG A 428 -0.96 18.29 14.52
CA ARG A 428 -1.25 19.16 15.66
C ARG A 428 -0.59 18.61 16.92
N GLN A 429 0.44 19.30 17.39
CA GLN A 429 1.03 19.08 18.71
C GLN A 429 0.38 19.98 19.76
N SER A 430 0.31 19.50 21.00
CA SER A 430 -0.15 20.28 22.17
C SER A 430 0.49 19.79 23.46
N TYR A 431 0.60 20.66 24.47
CA TYR A 431 1.22 20.34 25.75
C TYR A 431 0.27 20.57 26.93
N THR A 432 0.01 19.52 27.73
CA THR A 432 -0.83 19.61 28.93
C THR A 432 -0.02 20.01 30.17
N SER A 433 -0.49 21.06 30.87
CA SER A 433 0.06 21.48 32.17
C SER A 433 -0.58 20.75 33.37
N ASN A 434 -1.50 19.80 33.15
CA ASN A 434 -2.17 19.09 34.24
C ASN A 434 -1.20 18.10 34.91
N TYR A 435 -0.75 18.45 36.11
CA TYR A 435 0.14 17.63 36.95
C TYR A 435 -0.46 16.27 37.40
N LYS A 436 -1.66 15.90 36.94
CA LYS A 436 -2.34 14.64 37.28
C LYS A 436 -2.25 13.57 36.18
N ASP A 437 -1.79 13.94 34.99
CA ASP A 437 -1.67 13.03 33.87
C ASP A 437 -0.49 12.08 34.13
N LYS A 438 -0.76 10.77 34.12
CA LYS A 438 0.21 9.72 34.52
C LYS A 438 1.16 9.27 33.40
N TRP A 439 0.97 9.82 32.21
CA TRP A 439 1.58 9.34 30.96
C TRP A 439 2.30 10.50 30.27
N SER A 440 2.24 10.61 28.93
CA SER A 440 2.80 11.76 28.23
C SER A 440 2.18 13.09 28.66
N ARG A 441 2.92 14.19 28.45
CA ARG A 441 2.41 15.57 28.46
C ARG A 441 2.45 16.24 27.09
N SER A 442 3.21 15.69 26.14
CA SER A 442 3.20 16.11 24.74
C SER A 442 2.22 15.22 23.99
N TYR A 443 1.28 15.82 23.29
CA TYR A 443 0.22 15.14 22.57
C TYR A 443 0.31 15.48 21.08
N GLN A 444 0.33 14.47 20.21
CA GLN A 444 0.34 14.63 18.76
C GLN A 444 -0.92 14.00 18.15
N THR A 445 -1.51 14.65 17.15
CA THR A 445 -2.46 14.03 16.21
C THR A 445 -2.09 14.35 14.77
N VAL A 446 -2.42 13.43 13.85
CA VAL A 446 -2.03 13.44 12.44
C VAL A 446 -3.28 13.26 11.56
N ASN A 447 -3.73 14.34 10.95
CA ASN A 447 -5.03 14.43 10.28
C ASN A 447 -4.87 14.21 8.76
N GLY A 448 -5.48 13.17 8.20
CA GLY A 448 -5.57 12.99 6.74
C GLY A 448 -4.28 12.49 6.06
N LYS A 449 -3.47 11.74 6.82
CA LYS A 449 -2.24 11.06 6.38
C LYS A 449 -2.17 9.63 6.96
N ILE A 450 -2.43 9.51 8.26
CA ILE A 450 -2.52 8.24 8.98
C ILE A 450 -3.99 7.94 9.28
N TYR A 451 -4.38 6.67 9.16
CA TYR A 451 -5.70 6.15 9.47
C TYR A 451 -5.58 4.76 10.10
N SER A 452 -6.58 4.33 10.87
CA SER A 452 -6.63 2.98 11.47
C SER A 452 -7.37 1.96 10.60
N SER A 453 -8.04 2.40 9.53
CA SER A 453 -8.90 1.59 8.66
C SER A 453 -8.25 1.21 7.34
N GLU A 454 -7.36 2.06 6.81
CA GLU A 454 -6.71 1.87 5.51
C GLU A 454 -5.37 2.60 5.45
N LEU A 455 -4.50 2.18 4.52
CA LEU A 455 -3.32 2.94 4.12
C LEU A 455 -3.49 3.41 2.68
N ASP A 456 -3.42 4.72 2.47
CA ASP A 456 -3.29 5.32 1.14
C ASP A 456 -1.88 5.03 0.60
N ILE A 457 -1.77 4.28 -0.49
CA ILE A 457 -0.50 3.89 -1.13
C ILE A 457 -0.18 4.75 -2.35
N TYR A 458 -1.20 5.09 -3.14
CA TYR A 458 -1.09 6.08 -4.21
C TYR A 458 -2.21 7.12 -4.06
N ARG A 459 -1.79 8.38 -3.98
CA ARG A 459 -2.70 9.53 -3.88
C ARG A 459 -2.57 10.45 -5.09
N SER A 460 -3.65 11.11 -5.47
CA SER A 460 -3.69 12.04 -6.62
C SER A 460 -2.53 13.05 -6.64
N PRO A 461 -2.15 13.72 -5.51
CA PRO A 461 -1.00 14.64 -5.50
C PRO A 461 0.35 13.96 -5.80
N TYR A 462 0.61 12.77 -5.24
CA TYR A 462 1.83 12.00 -5.49
C TYR A 462 1.97 11.63 -6.97
N ILE A 463 0.87 11.17 -7.59
CA ILE A 463 0.84 10.81 -9.02
C ILE A 463 1.12 12.05 -9.89
N TYR A 464 0.59 13.22 -9.54
CA TYR A 464 0.89 14.48 -10.25
C TYR A 464 2.37 14.88 -10.09
N LEU A 465 2.98 14.66 -8.92
CA LEU A 465 4.40 14.94 -8.67
C LEU A 465 5.31 13.99 -9.46
N HIS A 466 4.96 12.70 -9.52
CA HIS A 466 5.66 11.71 -10.33
C HIS A 466 5.52 11.95 -11.83
N TYR A 467 4.35 12.37 -12.30
CA TYR A 467 4.14 12.83 -13.68
C TYR A 467 4.97 14.08 -14.00
N ALA A 468 5.06 15.07 -13.09
CA ALA A 468 5.94 16.21 -13.25
C ALA A 468 7.42 15.79 -13.30
N GLU A 469 7.82 14.80 -12.50
CA GLU A 469 9.17 14.23 -12.50
C GLU A 469 9.52 13.56 -13.84
N ALA A 470 8.58 12.78 -14.38
CA ALA A 470 8.68 12.17 -15.70
C ALA A 470 8.78 13.21 -16.82
N LEU A 471 7.89 14.22 -16.86
CA LEU A 471 7.96 15.34 -17.81
C LEU A 471 9.32 16.06 -17.75
N ASN A 472 9.79 16.37 -16.55
CA ASN A 472 11.04 17.08 -16.35
C ASN A 472 12.23 16.29 -16.93
N ARG A 473 12.30 14.98 -16.63
CA ARG A 473 13.38 14.11 -17.10
C ARG A 473 13.24 13.63 -18.55
N ALA A 474 12.03 13.70 -19.12
CA ALA A 474 11.81 13.65 -20.57
C ALA A 474 12.27 14.93 -21.31
N GLY A 475 12.68 15.97 -20.57
CA GLY A 475 13.21 17.21 -21.13
C GLY A 475 12.15 18.28 -21.38
N PHE A 476 11.13 18.32 -20.53
CA PHE A 476 10.07 19.34 -20.50
C PHE A 476 9.99 20.06 -19.12
N PRO A 477 11.07 20.71 -18.65
CA PRO A 477 11.11 21.36 -17.34
C PRO A 477 10.06 22.46 -17.15
N THR A 478 9.68 23.23 -18.18
CA THR A 478 8.63 24.25 -18.02
C THR A 478 7.23 23.63 -17.92
N ALA A 479 6.96 22.53 -18.64
CA ALA A 479 5.75 21.74 -18.46
C ALA A 479 5.66 21.13 -17.06
N ALA A 480 6.74 20.52 -16.58
CA ALA A 480 6.83 19.96 -15.23
C ALA A 480 6.60 21.02 -14.14
N PHE A 481 7.21 22.20 -14.26
CA PHE A 481 7.00 23.30 -13.32
C PHE A 481 5.57 23.87 -13.41
N ALA A 482 4.94 23.84 -14.58
CA ALA A 482 3.53 24.18 -14.72
C ALA A 482 2.61 23.20 -13.96
N VAL A 483 2.96 21.91 -13.82
CA VAL A 483 2.24 20.98 -12.93
C VAL A 483 2.30 21.46 -11.48
N LEU A 484 3.49 21.82 -10.99
CA LEU A 484 3.69 22.26 -9.59
C LEU A 484 2.94 23.55 -9.27
N LYS A 485 2.98 24.53 -10.19
CA LYS A 485 2.45 25.88 -9.93
C LYS A 485 1.02 26.08 -10.41
N TYR A 486 0.69 25.59 -11.60
CA TYR A 486 -0.52 25.97 -12.33
C TYR A 486 -1.52 24.82 -12.53
N GLY A 487 -1.07 23.56 -12.46
CA GLY A 487 -1.94 22.38 -12.53
C GLY A 487 -2.35 22.00 -13.96
N LEU A 488 -3.04 20.86 -14.07
CA LEU A 488 -3.28 20.16 -15.33
C LEU A 488 -4.62 20.55 -15.96
N CYS A 489 -4.63 21.63 -16.73
CA CYS A 489 -5.79 22.04 -17.53
C CYS A 489 -5.30 22.91 -18.69
N GLU A 490 -5.90 22.82 -19.88
CA GLU A 490 -5.51 23.63 -21.04
C GLU A 490 -5.50 25.14 -20.71
N ASP A 491 -6.53 25.63 -20.02
CA ASP A 491 -6.64 27.00 -19.49
C ASP A 491 -5.53 27.39 -18.49
N ASN A 492 -4.86 26.41 -17.89
CA ASN A 492 -3.75 26.62 -16.97
C ASN A 492 -2.37 26.53 -17.64
N THR A 493 -2.20 25.65 -18.64
CA THR A 493 -0.90 25.26 -19.22
C THR A 493 -0.60 25.92 -20.57
N THR A 494 -1.60 26.09 -21.43
CA THR A 494 -1.41 26.38 -22.87
C THR A 494 -2.33 27.45 -23.42
N ASN A 495 -3.40 27.83 -22.70
CA ASN A 495 -4.27 28.96 -22.99
C ASN A 495 -4.31 30.00 -21.84
N ARG A 496 -3.26 30.08 -21.00
CA ARG A 496 -3.32 30.82 -19.72
C ARG A 496 -3.50 32.33 -19.91
N ALA A 497 -4.57 32.85 -19.31
CA ALA A 497 -4.88 34.28 -19.28
C ALA A 497 -3.83 35.10 -18.49
N GLY A 498 -2.79 35.53 -19.18
CA GLY A 498 -1.61 36.23 -18.62
C GLY A 498 -0.31 35.91 -19.37
N GLY A 499 -0.31 34.83 -20.16
CA GLY A 499 0.86 34.30 -20.88
C GLY A 499 1.06 32.82 -20.56
N ASN A 500 1.44 32.03 -21.56
CA ASN A 500 1.60 30.59 -21.40
C ASN A 500 2.82 30.27 -20.51
N PRO A 501 2.67 29.44 -19.46
CA PRO A 501 3.78 29.08 -18.58
C PRO A 501 4.74 28.03 -19.18
N ILE A 502 4.30 27.29 -20.20
CA ILE A 502 5.12 26.31 -20.92
C ILE A 502 5.80 26.98 -22.12
N ALA A 503 7.10 26.72 -22.31
CA ALA A 503 7.89 27.23 -23.43
C ALA A 503 7.35 26.71 -24.77
N ALA A 504 7.38 27.54 -25.81
CA ALA A 504 6.74 27.22 -27.09
C ALA A 504 7.36 25.99 -27.80
N ASP A 505 8.66 25.75 -27.63
CA ASP A 505 9.37 24.58 -28.14
C ASP A 505 9.10 23.31 -27.30
N GLU A 506 8.87 23.44 -26.00
CA GLU A 506 8.34 22.34 -25.19
C GLU A 506 6.92 21.98 -25.59
N VAL A 507 6.05 22.95 -25.91
CA VAL A 507 4.69 22.69 -26.42
C VAL A 507 4.74 21.94 -27.77
N GLU A 508 5.60 22.36 -28.71
CA GLU A 508 5.77 21.67 -29.99
C GLU A 508 6.31 20.23 -29.82
N ARG A 509 7.27 20.03 -28.91
CA ARG A 509 7.92 18.73 -28.67
C ARG A 509 7.09 17.75 -27.83
N ALA A 510 6.33 18.23 -26.84
CA ALA A 510 5.56 17.39 -25.92
C ALA A 510 4.20 16.95 -26.52
N GLY A 511 3.61 17.78 -27.39
CA GLY A 511 2.38 17.45 -28.10
C GLY A 511 1.23 17.07 -27.16
N SER A 512 0.72 15.84 -27.30
CA SER A 512 -0.38 15.33 -26.48
C SER A 512 -0.03 15.18 -24.99
N LEU A 513 1.24 14.97 -24.63
CA LEU A 513 1.67 14.68 -23.25
C LEU A 513 1.27 15.77 -22.24
N ILE A 514 1.05 17.00 -22.69
CA ILE A 514 0.70 18.17 -21.86
C ILE A 514 -0.73 18.68 -22.09
N TYR A 515 -1.51 17.99 -22.92
CA TYR A 515 -2.86 18.39 -23.33
C TYR A 515 -3.93 17.75 -22.44
N PHE A 516 -4.64 18.58 -21.68
CA PHE A 516 -5.72 18.17 -20.78
C PHE A 516 -7.01 18.90 -21.18
N ASP A 517 -7.81 18.26 -22.05
CA ASP A 517 -9.09 18.79 -22.54
C ASP A 517 -10.00 19.13 -21.35
N PRO A 518 -10.37 20.41 -21.13
CA PRO A 518 -11.14 20.79 -19.95
C PRO A 518 -12.55 20.17 -19.93
N ALA A 519 -13.16 19.92 -21.09
CA ALA A 519 -14.50 19.36 -21.19
C ALA A 519 -14.55 17.87 -20.82
N ILE A 520 -13.41 17.16 -20.89
CA ILE A 520 -13.24 15.78 -20.44
C ILE A 520 -12.73 15.74 -19.01
N PHE A 521 -11.64 16.45 -18.72
CA PHE A 521 -10.85 16.29 -17.49
C PHE A 521 -11.50 16.94 -16.26
N VAL A 522 -12.14 18.11 -16.42
CA VAL A 522 -12.64 18.94 -15.29
C VAL A 522 -14.11 19.35 -15.40
N GLY A 523 -14.75 19.13 -16.54
CA GLY A 523 -16.19 19.37 -16.73
C GLY A 523 -16.55 20.86 -16.76
N SER A 524 -17.71 21.23 -16.19
CA SER A 524 -18.27 22.59 -16.31
C SER A 524 -18.11 23.49 -15.07
N ASP A 525 -17.83 22.92 -13.90
CA ASP A 525 -18.05 23.57 -12.60
C ASP A 525 -16.74 23.77 -11.81
N TYR A 526 -15.63 23.99 -12.53
CA TYR A 526 -14.26 24.17 -11.99
C TYR A 526 -13.80 25.64 -11.98
N THR A 527 -12.72 25.91 -11.25
CA THR A 527 -11.99 27.21 -11.31
C THR A 527 -10.49 26.98 -11.50
N THR A 528 -9.82 27.88 -12.22
CA THR A 528 -8.37 27.81 -12.56
C THR A 528 -7.47 28.66 -11.67
N ARG A 529 -8.04 29.24 -10.59
CA ARG A 529 -7.37 30.24 -9.74
C ARG A 529 -7.44 29.89 -8.27
N CYS A 530 -6.26 29.70 -7.68
CA CYS A 530 -6.10 29.61 -6.24
C CYS A 530 -6.27 31.01 -5.61
N ASP A 531 -7.51 31.40 -5.40
CA ASP A 531 -7.84 32.54 -4.56
C ASP A 531 -7.72 32.11 -3.08
N ALA A 532 -6.49 32.12 -2.56
CA ALA A 532 -6.21 31.98 -1.13
C ALA A 532 -6.69 33.24 -0.40
N VAL A 533 -8.00 33.33 -0.11
CA VAL A 533 -8.65 34.56 0.40
C VAL A 533 -8.63 34.65 1.92
N LEU A 534 -8.10 35.75 2.47
CA LEU A 534 -8.32 36.10 3.87
C LEU A 534 -9.79 36.52 4.12
N GLY A 535 -10.36 36.03 5.22
CA GLY A 535 -11.71 36.42 5.65
C GLY A 535 -12.87 35.82 4.83
N GLY A 536 -12.58 35.05 3.78
CA GLY A 536 -13.59 34.37 2.96
C GLY A 536 -14.38 33.34 3.75
N GLY A 537 -15.69 33.58 3.94
CA GLY A 537 -16.63 32.53 4.33
C GLY A 537 -16.68 31.44 3.25
N SER A 538 -16.67 30.17 3.65
CA SER A 538 -16.39 29.02 2.77
C SER A 538 -17.07 29.07 1.39
N SER A 539 -16.27 29.21 0.33
CA SER A 539 -16.65 29.04 -1.09
C SER A 539 -16.80 27.57 -1.48
N SER A 540 -17.54 26.81 -0.66
CA SER A 540 -17.51 25.35 -0.53
C SER A 540 -18.20 24.54 -1.65
N GLN A 541 -18.20 25.04 -2.90
CA GLN A 541 -18.90 24.39 -4.02
C GLN A 541 -18.18 24.40 -5.38
N HIS A 542 -17.01 25.01 -5.53
CA HIS A 542 -16.18 24.87 -6.75
C HIS A 542 -14.83 24.28 -6.39
N GLY A 543 -14.44 23.21 -7.10
CA GLY A 543 -13.09 22.67 -7.00
C GLY A 543 -12.11 23.54 -7.78
N THR A 544 -10.99 23.90 -7.18
CA THR A 544 -9.94 24.65 -7.88
C THR A 544 -8.96 23.67 -8.49
N VAL A 545 -8.75 23.75 -9.81
CA VAL A 545 -7.78 22.97 -10.57
C VAL A 545 -6.53 23.83 -10.72
N ILE A 546 -5.51 23.51 -9.94
CA ILE A 546 -4.32 24.33 -9.67
C ILE A 546 -3.13 23.43 -9.37
N GLY A 547 -1.93 24.01 -9.37
CA GLY A 547 -0.72 23.26 -9.05
C GLY A 547 -0.58 22.94 -7.55
N ILE A 548 0.05 21.81 -7.27
CA ILE A 548 0.27 21.24 -5.92
C ILE A 548 0.88 22.25 -4.94
N HIS A 549 1.77 23.14 -5.40
CA HIS A 549 2.41 24.16 -4.56
C HIS A 549 1.39 25.07 -3.84
N CYS A 550 0.19 25.23 -4.40
CA CYS A 550 -0.89 25.95 -3.73
C CYS A 550 -1.27 25.36 -2.37
N ALA A 551 -1.06 24.04 -2.14
CA ALA A 551 -1.34 23.37 -0.87
C ALA A 551 -0.46 23.87 0.30
N ALA A 552 0.67 24.53 0.03
CA ALA A 552 1.43 25.30 1.01
C ALA A 552 0.62 26.46 1.62
N GLY A 553 -0.45 26.89 0.95
CA GLY A 553 -1.30 28.04 1.28
C GLY A 553 -1.20 29.19 0.28
N THR A 554 -0.33 29.09 -0.71
CA THR A 554 -0.01 30.19 -1.63
C THR A 554 -0.97 30.30 -2.82
N ALA A 555 -1.27 31.52 -3.24
CA ALA A 555 -2.00 31.83 -4.46
C ALA A 555 -1.02 31.87 -5.65
N ALA A 556 -0.99 30.83 -6.47
CA ALA A 556 -0.03 30.69 -7.58
C ALA A 556 -0.01 31.83 -8.62
N ASP A 557 -1.12 32.56 -8.81
CA ASP A 557 -1.16 33.75 -9.68
C ASP A 557 -0.55 35.00 -9.01
N ALA A 558 -0.47 35.04 -7.68
CA ALA A 558 0.11 36.14 -6.90
C ALA A 558 1.59 35.88 -6.54
N ASP A 559 2.00 34.62 -6.34
CA ASP A 559 3.42 34.31 -6.16
C ASP A 559 4.20 34.46 -7.47
N THR A 560 4.83 35.62 -7.62
CA THR A 560 5.66 36.01 -8.75
C THR A 560 7.12 35.56 -8.68
N ALA A 561 7.58 34.99 -7.55
CA ALA A 561 8.97 34.55 -7.37
C ALA A 561 9.14 33.02 -7.28
N TYR A 562 8.06 32.26 -7.04
CA TYR A 562 8.00 30.84 -7.36
C TYR A 562 7.96 30.70 -8.90
N ALA A 563 9.12 30.80 -9.52
CA ALA A 563 9.32 30.77 -10.97
C ALA A 563 10.71 30.22 -11.29
N ILE A 564 10.86 29.60 -12.45
CA ILE A 564 12.16 29.11 -12.93
C ILE A 564 13.11 30.31 -13.13
N PRO A 565 14.29 30.35 -12.46
CA PRO A 565 15.27 31.40 -12.67
C PRO A 565 15.99 31.24 -14.02
N VAL A 566 16.62 32.31 -14.51
CA VAL A 566 17.47 32.24 -15.72
C VAL A 566 18.72 31.42 -15.40
N LEU A 567 18.78 30.20 -15.94
CA LEU A 567 19.86 29.23 -15.71
C LEU A 567 20.75 29.05 -16.96
N PRO A 568 22.01 28.61 -16.82
CA PRO A 568 22.97 28.60 -17.94
C PRO A 568 22.65 27.60 -19.06
N THR A 569 22.11 26.43 -18.72
CA THR A 569 21.74 25.36 -19.66
C THR A 569 20.41 24.71 -19.31
N ALA A 570 19.80 24.02 -20.28
CA ALA A 570 18.60 23.21 -20.04
C ALA A 570 18.83 22.08 -19.01
N ALA A 571 20.05 21.57 -18.88
CA ALA A 571 20.39 20.57 -17.86
C ALA A 571 20.34 21.17 -16.44
N ASP A 572 20.84 22.40 -16.27
CA ASP A 572 20.71 23.15 -15.00
C ASP A 572 19.23 23.39 -14.67
N THR A 573 18.41 23.71 -15.67
CA THR A 573 16.96 23.87 -15.51
C THR A 573 16.28 22.58 -15.07
N ILE A 574 16.61 21.43 -15.69
CA ILE A 574 16.05 20.13 -15.32
C ILE A 574 16.44 19.74 -13.89
N LEU A 575 17.69 19.98 -13.48
CA LEU A 575 18.13 19.73 -12.09
C LEU A 575 17.41 20.66 -11.09
N TRP A 576 17.30 21.96 -11.41
CA TRP A 576 16.61 22.92 -10.55
C TRP A 576 15.10 22.61 -10.41
N VAL A 577 14.43 22.20 -11.49
CA VAL A 577 13.02 21.78 -11.44
C VAL A 577 12.87 20.44 -10.71
N GLU A 578 13.80 19.50 -10.86
CA GLU A 578 13.79 18.24 -10.09
C GLU A 578 13.91 18.53 -8.59
N ASP A 579 14.82 19.42 -8.17
CA ASP A 579 14.93 19.81 -6.76
C ASP A 579 13.62 20.42 -6.22
N ARG A 580 12.89 21.22 -7.02
CA ARG A 580 11.55 21.73 -6.61
C ARG A 580 10.51 20.61 -6.50
N ILE A 581 10.52 19.63 -7.41
CA ILE A 581 9.60 18.49 -7.38
C ILE A 581 9.84 17.67 -6.10
N ILE A 582 11.11 17.41 -5.74
CA ILE A 582 11.47 16.65 -4.54
C ILE A 582 11.19 17.44 -3.24
N GLU A 583 11.22 18.78 -3.29
CA GLU A 583 10.76 19.63 -2.19
C GLU A 583 9.22 19.59 -2.04
N GLU A 584 8.46 19.66 -3.13
CA GLU A 584 7.01 19.51 -3.11
C GLU A 584 6.56 18.11 -2.67
N GLN A 585 7.25 17.04 -3.10
CA GLN A 585 7.07 15.69 -2.56
C GLN A 585 7.30 15.67 -1.05
N ALA A 586 8.39 16.27 -0.54
CA ALA A 586 8.61 16.36 0.90
C ALA A 586 7.46 17.03 1.67
N MET A 587 6.93 18.13 1.15
CA MET A 587 5.90 18.89 1.85
C MET A 587 4.49 18.31 1.69
N GLU A 588 4.20 17.65 0.57
CA GLU A 588 2.92 16.96 0.37
C GLU A 588 2.91 15.56 1.00
N THR A 589 3.94 14.73 0.86
CA THR A 589 3.85 13.29 1.17
C THR A 589 4.63 12.85 2.42
N PHE A 590 4.92 13.76 3.35
CA PHE A 590 5.48 13.38 4.66
C PHE A 590 4.49 12.51 5.45
N PHE A 591 5.03 11.57 6.23
CA PHE A 591 4.32 10.47 6.90
C PHE A 591 3.56 9.50 5.98
N GLU A 592 3.66 9.63 4.64
CA GLU A 592 3.04 8.67 3.70
C GLU A 592 4.00 7.52 3.35
N GLY A 593 5.31 7.69 3.56
CA GLY A 593 6.30 6.62 3.35
C GLY A 593 6.84 6.49 1.94
N HIS A 594 6.90 7.60 1.19
CA HIS A 594 7.56 7.64 -0.12
C HIS A 594 9.02 8.11 -0.04
N ARG A 595 9.36 8.92 0.98
CA ARG A 595 10.51 9.82 0.95
C ARG A 595 11.86 9.15 0.75
N PHE A 596 12.16 8.06 1.45
CA PHE A 596 13.44 7.37 1.28
C PHE A 596 13.63 6.90 -0.17
N TYR A 597 12.56 6.42 -0.80
CA TYR A 597 12.56 5.98 -2.17
C TYR A 597 12.68 7.16 -3.14
N ASP A 598 12.08 8.32 -2.87
CA ASP A 598 12.26 9.54 -3.69
C ASP A 598 13.70 10.02 -3.70
N LEU A 599 14.34 10.07 -2.52
CA LEU A 599 15.75 10.40 -2.40
C LEU A 599 16.64 9.37 -3.09
N MET A 600 16.33 8.08 -2.97
CA MET A 600 17.06 7.00 -3.65
C MET A 600 16.92 7.10 -5.17
N ARG A 601 15.70 7.33 -5.68
CA ARG A 601 15.38 7.46 -7.10
C ARG A 601 16.22 8.55 -7.75
N VAL A 602 16.29 9.73 -7.13
CA VAL A 602 17.08 10.86 -7.64
C VAL A 602 18.59 10.64 -7.43
N ALA A 603 19.03 10.09 -6.30
CA ALA A 603 20.45 9.80 -6.06
C ALA A 603 21.01 8.77 -7.07
N LEU A 604 20.29 7.68 -7.34
CA LEU A 604 20.64 6.71 -8.39
C LEU A 604 20.64 7.37 -9.77
N ARG A 605 19.63 8.17 -10.11
CA ARG A 605 19.48 8.86 -11.40
C ARG A 605 20.54 9.94 -11.65
N ARG A 606 21.11 10.54 -10.59
CA ARG A 606 22.19 11.53 -10.67
C ARG A 606 23.59 10.91 -10.60
N ASP A 607 23.71 9.61 -10.34
CA ASP A 607 24.96 8.95 -9.91
C ASP A 607 25.63 9.68 -8.72
N ASP A 608 24.79 10.17 -7.79
CA ASP A 608 25.20 10.99 -6.66
C ASP A 608 24.63 10.47 -5.32
N PRO A 609 25.37 9.57 -4.64
CA PRO A 609 25.01 9.11 -3.30
C PRO A 609 24.95 10.23 -2.24
N ALA A 610 25.60 11.37 -2.46
CA ALA A 610 25.56 12.49 -1.51
C ALA A 610 24.15 13.13 -1.45
N TYR A 611 23.38 13.11 -2.55
CA TYR A 611 22.03 13.67 -2.59
C TYR A 611 21.10 13.05 -1.53
N LEU A 612 21.16 11.73 -1.34
CA LEU A 612 20.45 11.03 -0.26
C LEU A 612 21.19 11.22 1.07
N ALA A 613 22.50 10.97 1.10
CA ALA A 613 23.27 10.92 2.34
C ALA A 613 23.29 12.25 3.10
N ASP A 614 23.41 13.39 2.42
CA ASP A 614 23.41 14.72 3.05
C ASP A 614 22.03 15.11 3.61
N LYS A 615 20.94 14.73 2.94
CA LYS A 615 19.58 14.99 3.44
C LYS A 615 19.25 14.15 4.66
N VAL A 616 19.43 12.83 4.58
CA VAL A 616 19.11 11.90 5.69
C VAL A 616 20.03 12.14 6.90
N ALA A 617 21.30 12.51 6.67
CA ALA A 617 22.19 12.90 7.77
C ALA A 617 21.83 14.27 8.40
N ALA A 618 21.13 15.15 7.69
CA ALA A 618 20.71 16.47 8.19
C ALA A 618 19.34 16.50 8.88
N ARG A 619 18.67 15.35 9.02
CA ARG A 619 17.36 15.12 9.69
C ARG A 619 17.13 16.01 10.91
N ASP A 620 18.04 15.97 11.88
CA ASP A 620 17.92 16.70 13.16
C ASP A 620 18.56 18.11 13.11
N GLY A 621 18.68 18.69 11.91
CA GLY A 621 19.12 20.06 11.68
C GLY A 621 20.64 20.29 11.71
N ALA A 622 21.42 19.23 11.80
CA ALA A 622 22.87 19.23 11.61
C ALA A 622 23.27 17.90 10.97
N ILE A 623 24.27 17.91 10.08
CA ILE A 623 24.75 16.69 9.41
C ILE A 623 25.45 15.79 10.43
N ASP A 624 24.88 14.61 10.72
CA ASP A 624 25.62 13.53 11.38
C ASP A 624 26.69 12.95 10.45
N PRO A 625 28.00 13.06 10.77
CA PRO A 625 29.05 12.48 9.96
C PRO A 625 28.98 10.94 9.86
N ALA A 626 28.42 10.25 10.86
CA ALA A 626 28.32 8.79 10.85
C ALA A 626 27.25 8.31 9.86
N MET A 627 26.01 8.80 9.99
CA MET A 627 24.92 8.60 9.03
C MET A 627 25.35 8.96 7.60
N ARG A 628 25.97 10.13 7.41
CA ARG A 628 26.47 10.55 6.09
C ARG A 628 27.48 9.54 5.53
N THR A 629 28.47 9.13 6.32
CA THR A 629 29.51 8.19 5.87
C THR A 629 28.93 6.81 5.54
N ARG A 630 27.95 6.33 6.32
CA ARG A 630 27.20 5.10 6.03
C ARG A 630 26.46 5.19 4.71
N LEU A 631 25.70 6.26 4.50
CA LEU A 631 24.82 6.42 3.33
C LEU A 631 25.55 6.87 2.05
N MET A 632 26.81 7.30 2.11
CA MET A 632 27.67 7.42 0.91
C MET A 632 27.92 6.07 0.21
N THR A 633 27.66 4.93 0.88
CA THR A 633 27.82 3.58 0.30
C THR A 633 26.44 3.01 -0.05
N THR A 634 26.14 2.90 -1.35
CA THR A 634 24.80 2.55 -1.86
C THR A 634 24.29 1.18 -1.43
N SER A 635 25.17 0.21 -1.13
CA SER A 635 24.77 -1.09 -0.58
C SER A 635 24.05 -0.98 0.77
N ASN A 636 24.30 0.09 1.53
CA ASN A 636 23.69 0.34 2.84
C ASN A 636 22.30 0.99 2.72
N TRP A 637 21.79 1.19 1.49
CA TRP A 637 20.42 1.64 1.24
C TRP A 637 19.42 0.47 1.25
N TYR A 638 19.92 -0.76 1.26
CA TYR A 638 19.11 -1.98 1.18
C TYR A 638 19.16 -2.78 2.49
N LEU A 639 18.05 -3.43 2.84
CA LEU A 639 17.92 -4.28 4.01
C LEU A 639 18.67 -5.62 3.79
N PRO A 640 19.25 -6.22 4.84
CA PRO A 640 19.86 -7.54 4.72
C PRO A 640 18.78 -8.63 4.58
N MET A 641 18.83 -9.38 3.49
CA MET A 641 18.07 -10.64 3.34
C MET A 641 18.58 -11.70 4.35
N LYS A 642 17.66 -12.56 4.80
CA LYS A 642 17.89 -13.65 5.77
C LYS A 642 17.91 -15.02 5.09
#